data_AF-A0A661VPN9-F1
#
_entry.id   AF-A0A661VPN9-F1
#
_cell.length_a   1.000
_cell.length_b   1.000
_cell.length_c   1.000
_cell.angle_alpha   90.00
_cell.angle_beta   90.00
_cell.angle_gamma   90.00
#
_symmetry.space_group_name_H-M   'P 1'
#
loop_
_entity.id
_entity.type
_entity.pdbx_description
1 polymer ?
#
loop_
_entity_poly.entity_id
_entity_poly.type
_entity_poly.pdbx_seq_one_letter_code
_entity_poly.pdbx_strand_id
1 'polypeptide(L)'
;MAHLSENSHPLEVKYISVQSNENLYRAVQDFTDVCMLILPPCAEPGEYQNALRDVGTIVAGVAEKLGPDAVLITVGEVIDLVQVQAAMPSAVRYQHWIAIKRASPKVVDNRSLPNYHFGALIHTRYEQSLRHTKTRIKYTYCPACNKTTKDYGGKKHTYHHYGTLMSDVCRDIQSDLGGNLTPIIDRFRDLFGIDLYKELLVLDCRQKDFERAPVRYNPKSDRNASFVIGREDSSEYETALHLASQASFFQHPDHDLSGNEIQADVPESKLPTHLINQILHGDCLEWLQEIPDDSIDFVFTDPPYNLGKKYAGYSDDLEIKEYFNWCDQWIAELARVLKPGHTLALLNIPLWAIRHFLFMDSILRFQNWIVWDALAFPVRLIMPAHYTILAFSKGESRELPGLIGEAAPTDILSAPNTFKALEPLAEGYCLRSKCVRSRQAARLNDRGPLTDLWWDIHRLKHNARRVDHPTQLPPHLMYRLIAIFTKRGEIILDCFNGAGTTTLTAHQLGRRYVGIEKSKKYCDMARNRHEEILRGLNPFRKAKRKLSAKNSPVPRLPKQKYEVSKKTLQLEVRRVTHELGHLPTREELTQYGKYPIRYYNEYFISWGEVCAAARTTGMTEDRPSANSCESSVAVSQLRLGLDEQS
;
A
#
# COMPACT_ATOMS: atom_id res chain seq x y z
N MET A 1 18.50 -15.59 10.18
CA MET A 1 17.33 -15.60 9.27
C MET A 1 16.43 -14.38 9.53
N ALA A 2 16.16 -13.60 8.49
CA ALA A 2 15.24 -12.46 8.52
C ALA A 2 13.76 -12.90 8.59
N HIS A 3 13.47 -14.14 8.19
CA HIS A 3 12.12 -14.68 8.07
C HIS A 3 12.05 -16.20 8.25
N LEU A 4 10.82 -16.71 8.32
CA LEU A 4 10.50 -18.14 8.33
C LEU A 4 9.39 -18.40 7.32
N SER A 5 9.71 -19.27 6.38
CA SER A 5 8.76 -19.85 5.44
C SER A 5 8.32 -21.21 5.95
N GLU A 6 7.03 -21.37 6.30
CA GLU A 6 6.52 -22.60 6.93
C GLU A 6 6.60 -23.79 5.95
N ASN A 7 7.17 -24.94 6.37
CA ASN A 7 7.32 -26.14 5.52
C ASN A 7 8.02 -25.86 4.17
N SER A 8 8.98 -24.93 4.15
CA SER A 8 9.68 -24.53 2.93
C SER A 8 10.89 -25.42 2.65
N HIS A 9 11.05 -25.81 1.40
CA HIS A 9 12.28 -26.36 0.83
C HIS A 9 12.91 -25.27 -0.05
N PRO A 10 13.97 -24.57 0.43
CA PRO A 10 14.57 -23.48 -0.33
C PRO A 10 14.94 -23.91 -1.75
N LEU A 11 14.55 -23.11 -2.74
CA LEU A 11 14.88 -23.38 -4.14
C LEU A 11 16.39 -23.32 -4.40
N GLU A 12 16.89 -24.13 -5.32
CA GLU A 12 18.25 -23.97 -5.83
C GLU A 12 18.34 -22.64 -6.59
N VAL A 13 19.35 -21.82 -6.29
CA VAL A 13 19.50 -20.51 -6.93
C VAL A 13 20.50 -20.61 -8.06
N LYS A 14 20.03 -20.39 -9.29
CA LYS A 14 20.87 -20.25 -10.47
C LYS A 14 21.00 -18.79 -10.84
N TYR A 15 22.22 -18.29 -10.92
CA TYR A 15 22.48 -16.87 -11.17
C TYR A 15 23.14 -16.68 -12.54
N ILE A 16 22.57 -15.82 -13.38
CA ILE A 16 23.09 -15.49 -14.71
C ILE A 16 23.16 -13.97 -14.86
N SER A 17 24.35 -13.46 -15.15
CA SER A 17 24.52 -12.08 -15.61
C SER A 17 24.19 -12.00 -17.11
N VAL A 18 23.30 -11.08 -17.49
CA VAL A 18 22.77 -10.98 -18.84
C VAL A 18 23.19 -9.67 -19.48
N GLN A 19 23.79 -9.75 -20.66
CA GLN A 19 24.31 -8.60 -21.42
C GLN A 19 23.53 -8.34 -22.72
N SER A 20 22.69 -9.26 -23.18
CA SER A 20 21.92 -9.14 -24.44
C SER A 20 20.50 -9.72 -24.29
N ASN A 21 19.58 -9.24 -25.13
CA ASN A 21 18.19 -9.76 -25.15
C ASN A 21 18.14 -11.22 -25.61
N GLU A 22 19.03 -11.63 -26.51
CA GLU A 22 19.10 -13.02 -26.98
C GLU A 22 19.44 -13.98 -25.84
N ASN A 23 20.45 -13.64 -25.03
CA ASN A 23 20.82 -14.44 -23.86
C ASN A 23 19.71 -14.45 -22.80
N LEU A 24 19.01 -13.31 -22.64
CA LEU A 24 17.87 -13.21 -21.74
C LEU A 24 16.76 -14.20 -22.13
N TYR A 25 16.33 -14.15 -23.40
CA TYR A 25 15.25 -14.99 -23.93
C TYR A 25 15.63 -16.47 -23.97
N ARG A 26 16.87 -16.78 -24.31
CA ARG A 26 17.37 -18.16 -24.30
C ARG A 26 17.37 -18.76 -22.90
N ALA A 27 17.66 -17.97 -21.87
CA ALA A 27 17.70 -18.45 -20.48
C ALA A 27 16.33 -18.84 -19.92
N VAL A 28 15.25 -18.24 -20.41
CA VAL A 28 13.88 -18.44 -19.90
C VAL A 28 13.01 -19.35 -20.77
N GLN A 29 13.51 -19.77 -21.94
CA GLN A 29 12.75 -20.55 -22.90
C GLN A 29 12.20 -21.83 -22.25
N ASP A 30 10.87 -21.92 -22.18
CA ASP A 30 10.10 -23.00 -21.58
C ASP A 30 10.39 -23.27 -20.09
N PHE A 31 11.04 -22.34 -19.39
CA PHE A 31 11.32 -22.46 -17.97
C PHE A 31 10.04 -22.33 -17.14
N THR A 32 9.76 -23.31 -16.27
CA THR A 32 8.47 -23.46 -15.57
C THR A 32 8.47 -23.09 -14.10
N ASP A 33 9.64 -22.82 -13.50
CA ASP A 33 9.75 -22.58 -12.07
C ASP A 33 9.67 -21.08 -11.75
N VAL A 34 10.57 -20.56 -10.89
CA VAL A 34 10.56 -19.16 -10.47
C VAL A 34 11.70 -18.42 -11.16
N CYS A 35 11.37 -17.45 -11.99
CA CYS A 35 12.33 -16.57 -12.64
C CYS A 35 12.31 -15.20 -11.94
N MET A 36 13.48 -14.69 -11.57
CA MET A 36 13.66 -13.34 -11.06
C MET A 36 14.53 -12.52 -12.01
N LEU A 37 13.98 -11.45 -12.55
CA LEU A 37 14.68 -10.47 -13.37
C LEU A 37 15.05 -9.26 -12.53
N ILE A 38 16.33 -8.90 -12.50
CA ILE A 38 16.85 -7.71 -11.81
C ILE A 38 17.17 -6.65 -12.85
N LEU A 39 16.44 -5.53 -12.81
CA LEU A 39 16.65 -4.39 -13.68
C LEU A 39 17.75 -3.44 -13.15
N PRO A 40 18.41 -2.68 -14.04
CA PRO A 40 19.35 -1.62 -13.63
C PRO A 40 18.72 -0.60 -12.66
N PRO A 41 19.48 -0.10 -11.67
CA PRO A 41 19.04 1.02 -10.83
C PRO A 41 18.97 2.33 -11.63
N CYS A 42 18.38 3.37 -11.05
CA CYS A 42 18.71 4.74 -11.42
C CYS A 42 20.10 5.08 -10.83
N ALA A 43 21.02 5.53 -11.68
CA ALA A 43 22.36 5.95 -11.25
C ALA A 43 22.29 7.34 -10.60
N GLU A 44 21.61 8.27 -11.27
CA GLU A 44 21.53 9.66 -10.87
C GLU A 44 20.13 10.07 -10.39
N PRO A 45 20.02 11.04 -9.47
CA PRO A 45 18.74 11.50 -8.95
C PRO A 45 17.75 12.03 -10.03
N GLY A 46 18.26 12.62 -11.13
CA GLY A 46 17.41 13.08 -12.24
C GLY A 46 16.78 11.96 -13.08
N GLU A 47 17.29 10.73 -12.99
CA GLU A 47 16.78 9.59 -13.77
C GLU A 47 15.45 9.05 -13.26
N TYR A 48 15.01 9.42 -12.04
CA TYR A 48 13.73 8.97 -11.47
C TYR A 48 12.49 9.46 -12.26
N GLN A 49 12.69 10.36 -13.23
CA GLN A 49 11.67 10.80 -14.19
C GLN A 49 11.69 10.00 -15.51
N ASN A 50 12.69 9.14 -15.73
CA ASN A 50 12.93 8.45 -16.99
C ASN A 50 12.94 6.93 -16.79
N ALA A 51 12.14 6.23 -17.60
CA ALA A 51 12.13 4.77 -17.60
C ALA A 51 13.25 4.22 -18.50
N LEU A 52 13.65 2.97 -18.23
CA LEU A 52 14.45 2.17 -19.14
C LEU A 52 13.68 1.98 -20.47
N ARG A 53 14.29 2.37 -21.58
CA ARG A 53 13.70 2.25 -22.91
C ARG A 53 13.40 0.77 -23.21
N ASP A 54 12.23 0.54 -23.79
CA ASP A 54 11.72 -0.78 -24.19
C ASP A 54 11.63 -1.83 -23.07
N VAL A 55 11.80 -1.45 -21.80
CA VAL A 55 11.79 -2.41 -20.68
C VAL A 55 10.47 -3.18 -20.62
N GLY A 56 9.35 -2.52 -20.90
CA GLY A 56 8.04 -3.17 -21.00
C GLY A 56 8.05 -4.32 -22.03
N THR A 57 8.43 -4.02 -23.27
CA THR A 57 8.50 -4.99 -24.36
C THR A 57 9.51 -6.11 -24.08
N ILE A 58 10.66 -5.78 -23.51
CA ILE A 58 11.71 -6.77 -23.19
C ILE A 58 11.18 -7.77 -22.15
N VAL A 59 10.60 -7.29 -21.06
CA VAL A 59 10.09 -8.16 -19.98
C VAL A 59 8.82 -8.90 -20.40
N ALA A 60 7.97 -8.30 -21.25
CA ALA A 60 6.85 -9.00 -21.88
C ALA A 60 7.33 -10.20 -22.71
N GLY A 61 8.38 -10.01 -23.53
CA GLY A 61 8.99 -11.10 -24.30
C GLY A 61 9.62 -12.21 -23.43
N VAL A 62 10.14 -11.85 -22.24
CA VAL A 62 10.53 -12.84 -21.22
C VAL A 62 9.31 -13.63 -20.75
N ALA A 63 8.24 -12.93 -20.38
CA ALA A 63 7.03 -13.56 -19.86
C ALA A 63 6.37 -14.51 -20.87
N GLU A 64 6.37 -14.18 -22.16
CA GLU A 64 5.83 -15.04 -23.23
C GLU A 64 6.61 -16.34 -23.42
N LYS A 65 7.92 -16.32 -23.18
CA LYS A 65 8.82 -17.46 -23.36
C LYS A 65 8.87 -18.40 -22.17
N LEU A 66 8.36 -17.96 -21.02
CA LEU A 66 8.24 -18.81 -19.84
C LEU A 66 7.18 -19.90 -20.04
N GLY A 67 7.42 -21.04 -19.41
CA GLY A 67 6.48 -22.16 -19.36
C GLY A 67 5.19 -21.82 -18.60
N PRO A 68 4.12 -22.63 -18.77
CA PRO A 68 2.77 -22.31 -18.30
C PRO A 68 2.64 -22.23 -16.76
N ASP A 69 3.52 -22.91 -16.02
CA ASP A 69 3.51 -22.93 -14.56
C ASP A 69 4.40 -21.86 -13.90
N ALA A 70 5.11 -21.08 -14.71
CA ALA A 70 6.14 -20.17 -14.24
C ALA A 70 5.62 -18.99 -13.42
N VAL A 71 6.48 -18.57 -12.49
CA VAL A 71 6.38 -17.30 -11.77
C VAL A 71 7.48 -16.37 -12.28
N LEU A 72 7.11 -15.16 -12.69
CA LEU A 72 8.05 -14.10 -13.04
C LEU A 72 8.06 -13.04 -11.93
N ILE A 73 9.25 -12.75 -11.40
CA ILE A 73 9.48 -11.68 -10.44
C ILE A 73 10.35 -10.63 -11.12
N THR A 74 9.85 -9.42 -11.32
CA THR A 74 10.65 -8.32 -11.87
C THR A 74 10.98 -7.33 -10.78
N VAL A 75 12.26 -7.17 -10.47
CA VAL A 75 12.78 -6.28 -9.42
C VAL A 75 13.40 -5.06 -10.09
N GLY A 76 12.94 -3.84 -9.74
CA GLY A 76 13.38 -2.63 -10.43
C GLY A 76 12.85 -1.35 -9.82
N GLU A 77 13.23 -0.23 -10.44
CA GLU A 77 12.73 1.10 -10.10
C GLU A 77 11.23 1.22 -10.35
N VAL A 78 10.53 2.05 -9.58
CA VAL A 78 9.07 2.18 -9.66
C VAL A 78 8.60 2.50 -11.08
N ILE A 79 9.27 3.46 -11.74
CA ILE A 79 8.91 3.88 -13.09
C ILE A 79 9.12 2.77 -14.13
N ASP A 80 10.18 1.97 -13.96
CA ASP A 80 10.47 0.83 -14.84
C ASP A 80 9.40 -0.26 -14.66
N LEU A 81 8.99 -0.52 -13.42
CA LEU A 81 7.95 -1.50 -13.10
C LEU A 81 6.57 -1.10 -13.63
N VAL A 82 6.24 0.21 -13.65
CA VAL A 82 5.02 0.70 -14.31
C VAL A 82 5.03 0.30 -15.78
N GLN A 83 6.13 0.52 -16.50
CA GLN A 83 6.25 0.16 -17.91
C GLN A 83 6.19 -1.37 -18.12
N VAL A 84 6.82 -2.13 -17.23
CA VAL A 84 6.75 -3.60 -17.23
C VAL A 84 5.30 -4.07 -17.12
N GLN A 85 4.55 -3.59 -16.12
CA GLN A 85 3.15 -4.00 -15.95
C GLN A 85 2.27 -3.54 -17.12
N ALA A 86 2.50 -2.35 -17.67
CA ALA A 86 1.72 -1.81 -18.77
C ALA A 86 1.82 -2.66 -20.05
N ALA A 87 3.00 -3.22 -20.31
CA ALA A 87 3.28 -4.03 -21.49
C ALA A 87 3.00 -5.54 -21.31
N MET A 88 2.56 -5.98 -20.12
CA MET A 88 2.35 -7.40 -19.87
C MET A 88 1.29 -8.01 -20.81
N PRO A 89 1.59 -9.16 -21.45
CA PRO A 89 0.62 -9.87 -22.28
C PRO A 89 -0.61 -10.30 -21.47
N SER A 90 -1.75 -10.41 -22.13
CA SER A 90 -3.01 -10.85 -21.52
C SER A 90 -2.96 -12.22 -20.86
N ALA A 91 -2.13 -13.11 -21.40
CA ALA A 91 -1.92 -14.45 -20.89
C ALA A 91 -0.98 -14.48 -19.67
N VAL A 92 -0.54 -13.32 -19.17
CA VAL A 92 0.29 -13.15 -17.98
C VAL A 92 -0.53 -12.44 -16.92
N ARG A 93 -0.68 -13.06 -15.75
CA ARG A 93 -1.51 -12.57 -14.67
C ARG A 93 -0.68 -11.81 -13.65
N TYR A 94 -1.06 -10.56 -13.37
CA TYR A 94 -0.55 -9.82 -12.21
C TYR A 94 -1.00 -10.47 -10.90
N GLN A 95 -0.06 -10.63 -9.97
CA GLN A 95 -0.34 -11.15 -8.62
C GLN A 95 -0.10 -10.09 -7.56
N HIS A 96 1.10 -9.48 -7.53
CA HIS A 96 1.49 -8.54 -6.47
C HIS A 96 2.50 -7.49 -6.94
N TRP A 97 2.40 -6.31 -6.33
CA TRP A 97 3.46 -5.31 -6.25
C TRP A 97 3.98 -5.29 -4.83
N ILE A 98 5.23 -5.71 -4.64
CA ILE A 98 5.93 -5.67 -3.36
C ILE A 98 6.78 -4.40 -3.29
N ALA A 99 6.49 -3.49 -2.36
CA ALA A 99 7.36 -2.35 -2.08
C ALA A 99 8.52 -2.80 -1.17
N ILE A 100 9.76 -2.51 -1.56
CA ILE A 100 10.97 -2.94 -0.83
C ILE A 100 11.73 -1.71 -0.36
N LYS A 101 12.00 -1.66 0.95
CA LYS A 101 12.75 -0.56 1.56
C LYS A 101 14.21 -0.54 1.07
N ARG A 102 14.68 0.64 0.68
CA ARG A 102 16.07 0.92 0.34
C ARG A 102 16.97 0.96 1.58
N ALA A 103 18.21 0.52 1.43
CA ALA A 103 19.22 0.74 2.44
C ALA A 103 19.77 2.18 2.36
N SER A 104 19.93 2.70 1.15
CA SER A 104 20.47 4.04 0.88
C SER A 104 19.42 4.91 0.17
N PRO A 105 18.73 5.81 0.89
CA PRO A 105 17.75 6.72 0.31
C PRO A 105 18.35 7.60 -0.78
N LYS A 106 17.55 7.92 -1.80
CA LYS A 106 17.96 8.79 -2.91
C LYS A 106 17.20 10.11 -2.83
N VAL A 107 17.95 11.20 -2.62
CA VAL A 107 17.41 12.57 -2.58
C VAL A 107 17.88 13.29 -3.84
N VAL A 108 16.95 13.88 -4.58
CA VAL A 108 17.23 14.67 -5.79
C VAL A 108 17.38 16.13 -5.39
N ASP A 109 16.29 16.70 -4.90
CA ASP A 109 16.10 18.11 -4.57
C ASP A 109 14.93 18.27 -3.59
N ASN A 110 14.50 19.50 -3.32
CA ASN A 110 13.33 19.80 -2.50
C ASN A 110 12.00 19.75 -3.27
N ARG A 111 11.97 19.29 -4.53
CA ARG A 111 10.77 19.26 -5.39
C ARG A 111 10.08 17.90 -5.38
N SER A 112 10.69 16.91 -4.74
CA SER A 112 10.17 15.57 -4.52
C SER A 112 10.55 15.05 -3.13
N LEU A 113 9.79 14.09 -2.60
CA LEU A 113 10.19 13.38 -1.39
C LEU A 113 11.40 12.47 -1.66
N PRO A 114 12.27 12.26 -0.67
CA PRO A 114 13.32 11.25 -0.74
C PRO A 114 12.78 9.87 -1.10
N ASN A 115 13.42 9.22 -2.08
CA ASN A 115 13.07 7.87 -2.51
C ASN A 115 13.65 6.83 -1.55
N TYR A 116 12.79 6.19 -0.76
CA TYR A 116 13.13 5.16 0.24
C TYR A 116 12.72 3.76 -0.18
N HIS A 117 12.16 3.57 -1.37
CA HIS A 117 11.76 2.26 -1.85
C HIS A 117 12.02 2.04 -3.35
N PHE A 118 12.04 0.78 -3.73
CA PHE A 118 11.86 0.28 -5.09
C PHE A 118 10.82 -0.85 -5.03
N GLY A 119 10.60 -1.56 -6.13
CA GLY A 119 9.57 -2.59 -6.19
C GLY A 119 10.05 -3.96 -6.65
N ALA A 120 9.15 -4.93 -6.45
CA ALA A 120 9.14 -6.18 -7.20
C ALA A 120 7.71 -6.47 -7.67
N LEU A 121 7.53 -6.67 -8.97
CA LEU A 121 6.29 -7.20 -9.54
C LEU A 121 6.35 -8.71 -9.55
N ILE A 122 5.22 -9.35 -9.23
CA ILE A 122 5.04 -10.79 -9.33
C ILE A 122 3.94 -11.07 -10.34
N HIS A 123 4.27 -11.87 -11.35
CA HIS A 123 3.38 -12.34 -12.40
C HIS A 123 3.39 -13.87 -12.48
N THR A 124 2.32 -14.43 -13.03
CA THR A 124 2.20 -15.87 -13.28
C THR A 124 1.67 -16.13 -14.68
N ARG A 125 2.07 -17.26 -15.27
CA ARG A 125 1.49 -17.75 -16.53
C ARG A 125 0.21 -18.57 -16.34
N TYR A 126 -0.06 -18.97 -15.10
CA TYR A 126 -1.27 -19.68 -14.71
C TYR A 126 -2.33 -18.75 -14.13
N GLU A 127 -3.60 -19.18 -14.22
CA GLU A 127 -4.76 -18.36 -13.82
C GLU A 127 -5.05 -18.37 -12.32
N GLN A 128 -4.60 -19.39 -11.58
CA GLN A 128 -4.91 -19.52 -10.16
C GLN A 128 -4.22 -18.44 -9.29
N SER A 129 -4.59 -18.39 -8.01
CA SER A 129 -3.90 -17.56 -7.02
C SER A 129 -2.43 -17.96 -6.90
N LEU A 130 -1.57 -16.99 -6.57
CA LEU A 130 -0.13 -17.22 -6.37
C LEU A 130 0.12 -18.43 -5.45
N ARG A 131 0.88 -19.41 -5.95
CA ARG A 131 1.23 -20.65 -5.25
C ARG A 131 2.54 -20.40 -4.51
N HIS A 132 2.47 -20.24 -3.20
CA HIS A 132 3.65 -19.93 -2.40
C HIS A 132 3.45 -20.36 -0.94
N THR A 133 4.54 -20.44 -0.19
CA THR A 133 4.45 -20.81 1.22
C THR A 133 4.04 -19.63 2.11
N LYS A 134 3.54 -19.97 3.29
CA LYS A 134 3.21 -19.02 4.34
C LYS A 134 4.50 -18.49 4.97
N THR A 135 4.82 -17.24 4.64
CA THR A 135 6.06 -16.59 5.10
C THR A 135 5.79 -15.62 6.23
N ARG A 136 6.62 -15.68 7.27
CA ARG A 136 6.55 -14.84 8.45
C ARG A 136 7.83 -14.04 8.68
N ILE A 137 7.64 -12.83 9.18
CA ILE A 137 8.71 -11.93 9.60
C ILE A 137 8.62 -11.71 11.11
N LYS A 138 9.78 -11.52 11.73
CA LYS A 138 9.87 -11.31 13.19
C LYS A 138 9.06 -10.09 13.62
N TYR A 139 8.53 -10.13 14.84
CA TYR A 139 7.94 -8.92 15.41
C TYR A 139 9.01 -7.85 15.61
N THR A 140 8.69 -6.60 15.28
CA THR A 140 9.50 -5.46 15.67
C THR A 140 9.14 -5.04 17.08
N TYR A 141 10.13 -4.75 17.93
CA TYR A 141 9.95 -4.36 19.32
C TYR A 141 10.32 -2.90 19.54
N CYS A 142 9.56 -2.24 20.41
CA CYS A 142 9.80 -0.84 20.73
C CYS A 142 11.03 -0.66 21.61
N PRO A 143 12.06 0.09 21.17
CA PRO A 143 13.32 0.21 21.90
C PRO A 143 13.11 0.83 23.30
N ALA A 144 12.11 1.71 23.45
CA ALA A 144 11.84 2.37 24.73
C ALA A 144 11.09 1.52 25.79
N CYS A 145 10.42 0.44 25.41
CA CYS A 145 9.60 -0.31 26.39
C CYS A 145 9.56 -1.82 26.13
N ASN A 146 10.34 -2.28 25.16
CA ASN A 146 10.52 -3.66 24.75
C ASN A 146 9.23 -4.48 24.58
N LYS A 147 8.15 -3.87 24.05
CA LYS A 147 6.96 -4.63 23.61
C LYS A 147 6.81 -4.49 22.11
N THR A 148 6.25 -5.53 21.50
CA THR A 148 5.94 -5.54 20.07
C THR A 148 5.21 -4.26 19.63
N THR A 149 5.60 -3.76 18.48
CA THR A 149 4.95 -2.63 17.79
C THR A 149 3.66 -3.05 17.12
N LYS A 150 3.50 -4.35 16.83
CA LYS A 150 2.33 -4.85 16.11
C LYS A 150 1.13 -5.01 17.03
N ASP A 151 0.09 -4.25 16.73
CA ASP A 151 -1.17 -4.29 17.47
C ASP A 151 -2.26 -5.07 16.71
N TYR A 152 -2.60 -6.25 17.24
CA TYR A 152 -3.67 -7.13 16.74
C TYR A 152 -5.05 -6.80 17.33
N GLY A 153 -5.23 -5.60 17.90
CA GLY A 153 -6.52 -5.16 18.43
C GLY A 153 -7.02 -6.04 19.58
N GLY A 154 -6.11 -6.43 20.47
CA GLY A 154 -6.42 -7.30 21.62
C GLY A 154 -6.41 -8.80 21.33
N LYS A 155 -6.25 -9.24 20.08
CA LYS A 155 -6.16 -10.67 19.70
C LYS A 155 -4.75 -11.25 19.90
N LYS A 156 -4.11 -10.99 21.04
CA LYS A 156 -2.73 -11.46 21.29
C LYS A 156 -2.59 -12.99 21.27
N HIS A 157 -3.64 -13.71 21.61
CA HIS A 157 -3.69 -15.18 21.50
C HIS A 157 -3.56 -15.69 20.06
N THR A 158 -3.75 -14.84 19.05
CA THR A 158 -3.53 -15.18 17.63
C THR A 158 -2.08 -14.97 17.19
N TYR A 159 -1.19 -14.60 18.11
CA TYR A 159 0.23 -14.44 17.79
C TYR A 159 0.81 -15.79 17.45
N HIS A 160 1.50 -15.84 16.33
CA HIS A 160 2.42 -16.93 16.06
C HIS A 160 3.74 -16.64 16.78
N HIS A 161 4.35 -17.68 17.37
CA HIS A 161 5.57 -17.56 18.16
C HIS A 161 6.74 -16.98 17.35
N TYR A 162 6.84 -17.32 16.05
CA TYR A 162 7.88 -16.77 15.17
C TYR A 162 7.68 -15.27 14.83
N GLY A 163 6.44 -14.85 14.57
CA GLY A 163 6.20 -13.51 14.04
C GLY A 163 4.91 -13.36 13.24
N THR A 164 4.82 -12.26 12.50
CA THR A 164 3.66 -11.94 11.67
C THR A 164 3.82 -12.46 10.27
N LEU A 165 2.69 -12.72 9.59
CA LEU A 165 2.67 -12.83 8.13
C LEU A 165 3.29 -11.61 7.46
N MET A 166 4.04 -11.89 6.39
CA MET A 166 4.65 -10.91 5.50
C MET A 166 3.57 -10.09 4.78
N SER A 167 3.86 -8.81 4.53
CA SER A 167 3.05 -7.92 3.68
C SER A 167 3.69 -7.68 2.33
N ASP A 168 2.91 -7.11 1.41
CA ASP A 168 3.38 -6.51 0.16
C ASP A 168 4.13 -5.16 0.36
N VAL A 169 4.47 -4.83 1.60
CA VAL A 169 5.41 -3.77 1.97
C VAL A 169 6.49 -4.39 2.86
N CYS A 170 7.69 -4.58 2.31
CA CYS A 170 8.85 -5.21 2.93
C CYS A 170 9.77 -4.15 3.55
N ARG A 171 9.62 -3.96 4.87
CA ARG A 171 10.45 -3.05 5.68
C ARG A 171 11.47 -3.76 6.57
N ASP A 172 11.28 -5.07 6.79
CA ASP A 172 12.15 -5.90 7.62
C ASP A 172 13.47 -6.26 6.94
N ILE A 173 13.52 -6.16 5.61
CA ILE A 173 14.72 -6.26 4.80
C ILE A 173 15.03 -4.90 4.19
N GLN A 174 16.33 -4.62 4.01
CA GLN A 174 16.83 -3.41 3.35
C GLN A 174 17.90 -3.84 2.35
N SER A 175 17.87 -3.26 1.17
CA SER A 175 18.80 -3.54 0.08
C SER A 175 18.75 -2.37 -0.90
N ASP A 176 19.72 -2.27 -1.81
CA ASP A 176 19.71 -1.30 -2.91
C ASP A 176 19.86 -2.06 -4.23
N LEU A 177 19.13 -1.63 -5.27
CA LEU A 177 19.17 -2.26 -6.60
C LEU A 177 20.59 -2.38 -7.17
N GLY A 178 21.40 -1.31 -7.03
CA GLY A 178 22.80 -1.31 -7.43
C GLY A 178 23.75 -2.07 -6.49
N GLY A 179 23.25 -2.63 -5.39
CA GLY A 179 24.04 -3.24 -4.32
C GLY A 179 23.81 -4.74 -4.16
N ASN A 180 23.88 -5.20 -2.90
CA ASN A 180 23.69 -6.59 -2.52
C ASN A 180 22.19 -6.94 -2.42
N LEU A 181 21.72 -7.82 -3.31
CA LEU A 181 20.33 -8.28 -3.40
C LEU A 181 20.07 -9.63 -2.72
N THR A 182 21.07 -10.24 -2.05
CA THR A 182 20.91 -11.51 -1.32
C THR A 182 19.70 -11.51 -0.37
N PRO A 183 19.39 -10.44 0.41
CA PRO A 183 18.22 -10.44 1.28
C PRO A 183 16.87 -10.62 0.55
N ILE A 184 16.81 -10.19 -0.72
CA ILE A 184 15.63 -10.29 -1.58
C ILE A 184 15.60 -11.64 -2.29
N ILE A 185 16.74 -12.09 -2.81
CA ILE A 185 16.88 -13.39 -3.46
C ILE A 185 16.52 -14.50 -2.45
N ASP A 186 17.10 -14.47 -1.25
CA ASP A 186 16.77 -15.41 -0.17
C ASP A 186 15.29 -15.37 0.21
N ARG A 187 14.69 -14.17 0.22
CA ARG A 187 13.26 -14.00 0.51
C ARG A 187 12.40 -14.77 -0.48
N PHE A 188 12.65 -14.60 -1.78
CA PHE A 188 11.83 -15.20 -2.81
C PHE A 188 12.15 -16.68 -3.00
N ARG A 189 13.42 -17.08 -2.84
CA ARG A 189 13.83 -18.49 -2.76
C ARG A 189 13.02 -19.26 -1.73
N ASP A 190 12.89 -18.69 -0.53
CA ASP A 190 12.18 -19.35 0.56
C ASP A 190 10.65 -19.13 0.45
N LEU A 191 10.17 -18.04 -0.14
CA LEU A 191 8.73 -17.80 -0.36
C LEU A 191 8.12 -18.83 -1.32
N PHE A 192 8.86 -19.19 -2.37
CA PHE A 192 8.44 -20.14 -3.38
C PHE A 192 8.96 -21.56 -3.16
N GLY A 193 9.56 -21.84 -1.99
CA GLY A 193 10.07 -23.16 -1.62
C GLY A 193 8.99 -24.21 -1.32
N ILE A 194 8.03 -24.38 -2.23
CA ILE A 194 7.01 -25.44 -2.20
C ILE A 194 7.43 -26.56 -3.16
N ASP A 195 6.90 -27.78 -2.99
CA ASP A 195 7.33 -28.95 -3.77
C ASP A 195 7.18 -28.79 -5.29
N LEU A 196 6.31 -27.89 -5.74
CA LEU A 196 6.07 -27.57 -7.13
C LEU A 196 7.30 -26.97 -7.84
N TYR A 197 8.07 -26.12 -7.16
CA TYR A 197 9.20 -25.42 -7.76
C TYR A 197 10.51 -26.00 -7.22
N LYS A 198 11.54 -26.09 -8.06
CA LYS A 198 12.87 -26.61 -7.70
C LYS A 198 13.94 -25.52 -7.79
N GLU A 199 13.84 -24.65 -8.78
CA GLU A 199 14.85 -23.64 -9.07
C GLU A 199 14.31 -22.19 -8.98
N LEU A 200 15.14 -21.29 -8.45
CA LEU A 200 15.03 -19.85 -8.63
C LEU A 200 16.11 -19.39 -9.63
N LEU A 201 15.70 -19.09 -10.84
CA LEU A 201 16.56 -18.53 -11.88
C LEU A 201 16.64 -17.01 -11.74
N VAL A 202 17.79 -16.49 -11.30
CA VAL A 202 18.07 -15.07 -11.18
C VAL A 202 18.81 -14.57 -12.43
N LEU A 203 18.18 -13.67 -13.16
CA LEU A 203 18.69 -13.00 -14.35
C LEU A 203 19.04 -11.55 -13.99
N ASP A 204 20.33 -11.27 -13.86
CA ASP A 204 20.83 -9.94 -13.52
C ASP A 204 21.12 -9.12 -14.78
N CYS A 205 20.26 -8.13 -15.06
CA CYS A 205 20.39 -7.26 -16.21
C CYS A 205 21.10 -5.94 -15.90
N ARG A 206 21.73 -5.78 -14.73
CA ARG A 206 22.43 -4.53 -14.37
C ARG A 206 23.64 -4.23 -15.27
N GLN A 207 24.18 -5.25 -15.95
CA GLN A 207 25.30 -5.11 -16.89
C GLN A 207 24.84 -4.95 -18.35
N LYS A 208 23.53 -4.98 -18.59
CA LYS A 208 22.97 -4.77 -19.92
C LYS A 208 22.88 -3.27 -20.18
N ASP A 209 23.25 -2.86 -21.41
CA ASP A 209 23.11 -1.48 -21.85
C ASP A 209 21.62 -1.14 -22.03
N PHE A 210 21.11 -0.25 -21.18
CA PHE A 210 19.77 0.31 -21.26
C PHE A 210 19.89 1.83 -21.31
N GLU A 211 19.25 2.43 -22.30
CA GLU A 211 19.06 3.88 -22.32
C GLU A 211 17.85 4.25 -21.45
N ARG A 212 17.97 5.30 -20.63
CA ARG A 212 16.82 5.90 -19.93
C ARG A 212 16.27 7.06 -20.75
N ALA A 213 14.95 7.10 -20.93
CA ALA A 213 14.29 8.16 -21.67
C ALA A 213 12.96 8.57 -20.99
N PRO A 214 12.49 9.81 -21.22
CA PRO A 214 11.15 10.20 -20.79
C PRO A 214 10.12 9.24 -21.36
N VAL A 215 9.16 8.86 -20.53
CA VAL A 215 8.05 8.01 -20.95
C VAL A 215 7.16 8.84 -21.87
N ARG A 216 7.27 8.64 -23.19
CA ARG A 216 6.31 9.20 -24.14
C ARG A 216 5.14 8.24 -24.24
N TYR A 217 4.17 8.34 -23.33
CA TYR A 217 2.88 7.69 -23.57
C TYR A 217 2.27 8.31 -24.83
N ASN A 218 2.23 7.55 -25.92
CA ASN A 218 1.54 7.93 -27.14
C ASN A 218 0.22 7.16 -27.21
N PRO A 219 -0.92 7.81 -26.90
CA PRO A 219 -2.24 7.18 -26.93
C PRO A 219 -2.58 6.56 -28.30
N LYS A 220 -1.99 7.09 -29.38
CA LYS A 220 -2.31 6.70 -30.77
C LYS A 220 -1.55 5.48 -31.27
N SER A 221 -0.39 5.15 -30.70
CA SER A 221 0.43 4.02 -31.18
C SER A 221 0.00 2.68 -30.61
N ASP A 222 -0.90 2.65 -29.63
CA ASP A 222 -1.22 1.44 -28.89
C ASP A 222 -2.69 1.03 -29.02
N ARG A 223 -3.13 0.82 -30.27
CA ARG A 223 -4.31 -0.05 -30.55
C ARG A 223 -4.09 -1.48 -30.00
N ASN A 224 -2.85 -1.81 -29.62
CA ASN A 224 -2.42 -3.08 -29.06
C ASN A 224 -2.09 -3.09 -27.56
N ALA A 225 -2.36 -2.02 -26.81
CA ALA A 225 -2.45 -2.05 -25.35
C ALA A 225 -3.74 -2.77 -24.95
N SER A 226 -3.81 -4.05 -25.28
CA SER A 226 -4.81 -4.96 -24.77
C SER A 226 -4.54 -5.20 -23.29
N PHE A 227 -4.98 -4.27 -22.44
CA PHE A 227 -5.55 -4.69 -21.17
C PHE A 227 -6.70 -5.64 -21.53
N VAL A 228 -6.46 -6.95 -21.50
CA VAL A 228 -7.51 -7.92 -21.78
C VAL A 228 -8.46 -7.95 -20.60
N ILE A 229 -9.50 -7.12 -20.73
CA ILE A 229 -10.87 -7.56 -20.56
C ILE A 229 -11.56 -7.20 -21.90
N GLY A 230 -11.86 -8.24 -22.69
CA GLY A 230 -12.57 -8.27 -23.98
C GLY A 230 -12.66 -6.98 -24.82
N ARG A 231 -11.97 -6.91 -25.96
CA ARG A 231 -12.15 -5.91 -27.04
C ARG A 231 -13.58 -5.99 -27.63
N GLU A 232 -14.26 -4.88 -27.92
CA GLU A 232 -14.25 -4.15 -29.22
C GLU A 232 -14.39 -2.60 -29.07
N ASP A 233 -14.16 -1.89 -30.19
CA ASP A 233 -13.92 -0.43 -30.40
C ASP A 233 -15.00 0.57 -29.94
N SER A 234 -14.61 1.78 -29.49
CA SER A 234 -15.50 2.96 -29.52
C SER A 234 -14.74 4.31 -29.67
N SER A 235 -15.39 5.25 -30.37
CA SER A 235 -14.90 6.57 -30.81
C SER A 235 -14.74 7.64 -29.72
N GLU A 236 -15.03 7.31 -28.47
CA GLU A 236 -15.06 8.25 -27.35
C GLU A 236 -13.65 8.57 -26.81
N TYR A 237 -12.70 7.63 -26.94
CA TYR A 237 -11.30 7.81 -26.55
C TYR A 237 -10.59 8.89 -27.39
N GLU A 238 -10.82 8.93 -28.70
CA GLU A 238 -10.30 9.96 -29.60
C GLU A 238 -10.82 11.35 -29.21
N THR A 239 -12.04 11.46 -28.69
CA THR A 239 -12.66 12.73 -28.30
C THR A 239 -12.02 13.30 -27.03
N ALA A 240 -11.80 12.46 -26.01
CA ALA A 240 -11.12 12.87 -24.78
C ALA A 240 -9.66 13.29 -25.04
N LEU A 241 -8.97 12.58 -25.93
CA LEU A 241 -7.62 12.92 -26.37
C LEU A 241 -7.57 14.24 -27.17
N HIS A 242 -8.57 14.46 -28.02
CA HIS A 242 -8.63 15.65 -28.85
C HIS A 242 -8.88 16.91 -28.00
N LEU A 243 -9.76 16.83 -26.99
CA LEU A 243 -9.98 17.89 -26.00
C LEU A 243 -8.69 18.23 -25.24
N ALA A 244 -7.92 17.24 -24.80
CA ALA A 244 -6.63 17.44 -24.15
C ALA A 244 -5.58 18.07 -25.08
N SER A 245 -5.60 17.71 -26.37
CA SER A 245 -4.66 18.25 -27.38
C SER A 245 -4.99 19.66 -27.88
N GLN A 246 -6.23 20.12 -27.71
CA GLN A 246 -6.67 21.47 -28.09
C GLN A 246 -6.38 22.54 -27.02
N ALA A 247 -5.91 22.15 -25.84
CA ALA A 247 -5.33 23.08 -24.86
C ALA A 247 -3.97 23.58 -25.38
N SER A 248 -3.99 24.54 -26.29
CA SER A 248 -2.83 25.17 -26.90
C SER A 248 -1.99 25.93 -25.86
N PHE A 249 -0.98 25.27 -25.28
CA PHE A 249 0.02 25.88 -24.41
C PHE A 249 1.43 25.29 -24.64
N PHE A 250 1.97 25.48 -25.84
CA PHE A 250 3.40 25.34 -26.08
C PHE A 250 3.92 26.53 -26.89
N GLN A 251 4.00 27.68 -26.23
CA GLN A 251 4.99 28.70 -26.54
C GLN A 251 5.60 29.16 -25.22
N HIS A 252 6.86 28.82 -25.00
CA HIS A 252 7.68 29.38 -23.93
C HIS A 252 8.03 30.83 -24.31
N PRO A 253 7.72 31.84 -23.49
CA PRO A 253 8.43 33.10 -23.54
C PRO A 253 9.59 33.03 -22.55
N ASP A 254 10.81 33.16 -23.06
CA ASP A 254 11.98 33.53 -22.26
C ASP A 254 11.72 34.92 -21.66
N HIS A 255 11.82 35.05 -20.33
CA HIS A 255 11.90 36.36 -19.71
C HIS A 255 12.99 36.46 -18.65
N ASP A 256 13.81 37.47 -18.91
CA ASP A 256 14.99 37.95 -18.22
C ASP A 256 14.69 38.43 -16.79
N LEU A 257 15.62 38.17 -15.86
CA LEU A 257 15.52 38.49 -14.44
C LEU A 257 16.29 39.78 -14.13
N SER A 258 15.58 40.84 -13.74
CA SER A 258 16.20 41.90 -12.94
C SER A 258 15.20 42.65 -12.06
N GLY A 259 15.45 42.62 -10.74
CA GLY A 259 15.40 43.81 -9.89
C GLY A 259 14.11 44.20 -9.15
N ASN A 260 14.17 43.98 -7.82
CA ASN A 260 13.69 44.83 -6.70
C ASN A 260 12.28 44.67 -6.07
N GLU A 261 12.37 44.32 -4.77
CA GLU A 261 11.65 44.80 -3.57
C GLU A 261 10.14 44.56 -3.36
N ILE A 262 9.89 43.47 -2.61
CA ILE A 262 8.91 43.18 -1.54
C ILE A 262 7.79 44.20 -1.29
N GLN A 263 6.60 43.85 -1.81
CA GLN A 263 5.31 44.02 -1.15
C GLN A 263 4.59 42.66 -1.23
N ALA A 264 4.09 42.13 -0.11
CA ALA A 264 3.43 40.83 -0.07
C ALA A 264 2.01 40.92 -0.66
N ASP A 265 1.93 41.00 -1.97
CA ASP A 265 0.70 40.82 -2.74
C ASP A 265 0.30 39.35 -2.68
N VAL A 266 -0.82 39.03 -2.02
CA VAL A 266 -1.49 37.74 -2.21
C VAL A 266 -2.15 37.82 -3.58
N PRO A 267 -1.76 37.02 -4.59
CA PRO A 267 -2.38 37.09 -5.90
C PRO A 267 -3.89 36.84 -5.78
N GLU A 268 -4.69 37.72 -6.37
CA GLU A 268 -6.13 37.58 -6.38
C GLU A 268 -6.51 36.23 -7.00
N SER A 269 -7.30 35.43 -6.26
CA SER A 269 -7.63 34.07 -6.65
C SER A 269 -8.54 34.07 -7.88
N LYS A 270 -8.14 33.41 -8.97
CA LYS A 270 -9.01 33.17 -10.14
C LYS A 270 -10.30 32.41 -9.78
N LEU A 271 -10.28 31.62 -8.70
CA LEU A 271 -11.44 30.86 -8.23
C LEU A 271 -12.53 31.81 -7.69
N PRO A 272 -13.79 31.72 -8.19
CA PRO A 272 -14.90 32.51 -7.68
C PRO A 272 -15.06 32.38 -6.16
N THR A 273 -15.26 33.51 -5.48
CA THR A 273 -15.33 33.58 -4.01
C THR A 273 -16.43 32.69 -3.42
N HIS A 274 -17.54 32.50 -4.15
CA HIS A 274 -18.64 31.65 -3.73
C HIS A 274 -18.30 30.15 -3.73
N LEU A 275 -17.22 29.71 -4.38
CA LEU A 275 -16.74 28.31 -4.36
C LEU A 275 -15.75 28.06 -3.23
N ILE A 276 -15.09 29.10 -2.73
CA ILE A 276 -14.07 29.00 -1.68
C ILE A 276 -14.72 28.59 -0.35
N ASN A 277 -14.07 27.64 0.33
CA ASN A 277 -14.49 27.06 1.61
C ASN A 277 -15.86 26.36 1.55
N GLN A 278 -16.26 25.89 0.35
CA GLN A 278 -17.51 25.19 0.15
C GLN A 278 -17.36 23.67 0.08
N ILE A 279 -18.43 22.99 0.49
CA ILE A 279 -18.70 21.60 0.11
C ILE A 279 -19.84 21.63 -0.90
N LEU A 280 -19.54 21.31 -2.14
CA LEU A 280 -20.42 21.30 -3.30
C LEU A 280 -21.08 19.93 -3.42
N HIS A 281 -22.41 19.91 -3.57
CA HIS A 281 -23.17 18.69 -3.75
C HIS A 281 -23.46 18.49 -5.23
N GLY A 282 -23.02 17.39 -5.82
CA GLY A 282 -23.24 17.11 -7.24
C GLY A 282 -22.19 16.16 -7.81
N ASP A 283 -22.28 15.93 -9.11
CA ASP A 283 -21.26 15.17 -9.82
C ASP A 283 -19.94 15.94 -9.87
N CYS A 284 -18.81 15.23 -9.77
CA CYS A 284 -17.50 15.89 -9.78
C CYS A 284 -17.19 16.51 -11.14
N LEU A 285 -17.57 15.85 -12.25
CA LEU A 285 -17.28 16.36 -13.58
C LEU A 285 -18.05 17.66 -13.87
N GLU A 286 -19.31 17.74 -13.44
CA GLU A 286 -20.12 18.96 -13.57
C GLU A 286 -19.49 20.13 -12.80
N TRP A 287 -19.14 19.92 -11.52
CA TRP A 287 -18.55 20.98 -10.71
C TRP A 287 -17.14 21.36 -11.13
N LEU A 288 -16.35 20.43 -11.68
CA LEU A 288 -15.01 20.71 -12.16
C LEU A 288 -15.04 21.70 -13.34
N GLN A 289 -16.03 21.61 -14.23
CA GLN A 289 -16.20 22.55 -15.35
C GLN A 289 -16.41 24.01 -14.89
N GLU A 290 -17.03 24.21 -13.72
CA GLU A 290 -17.25 25.53 -13.12
C GLU A 290 -15.98 26.09 -12.42
N ILE A 291 -14.95 25.28 -12.24
CA ILE A 291 -13.67 25.68 -11.63
C ILE A 291 -12.73 26.17 -12.74
N PRO A 292 -12.23 27.41 -12.68
CA PRO A 292 -11.31 27.93 -13.71
C PRO A 292 -9.97 27.19 -13.76
N ASP A 293 -9.33 27.23 -14.93
CA ASP A 293 -7.96 26.77 -15.14
C ASP A 293 -6.99 27.44 -14.17
N ASP A 294 -5.96 26.69 -13.77
CA ASP A 294 -4.85 27.21 -12.94
C ASP A 294 -5.33 27.98 -11.69
N SER A 295 -6.34 27.46 -11.00
CA SER A 295 -6.98 28.14 -9.86
C SER A 295 -6.76 27.43 -8.52
N ILE A 296 -6.31 26.17 -8.53
CA ILE A 296 -6.11 25.32 -7.34
C ILE A 296 -4.61 25.10 -7.05
N ASP A 297 -4.21 25.22 -5.78
CA ASP A 297 -2.82 25.08 -5.33
C ASP A 297 -2.45 23.64 -4.94
N PHE A 298 -3.41 22.80 -4.57
CA PHE A 298 -3.18 21.38 -4.34
C PHE A 298 -4.46 20.59 -4.58
N VAL A 299 -4.34 19.52 -5.34
CA VAL A 299 -5.44 18.60 -5.58
C VAL A 299 -5.15 17.30 -4.85
N PHE A 300 -6.10 16.82 -4.05
CA PHE A 300 -6.07 15.46 -3.52
C PHE A 300 -7.33 14.73 -3.94
N THR A 301 -7.23 13.44 -4.23
CA THR A 301 -8.40 12.65 -4.61
C THR A 301 -8.27 11.17 -4.18
N ASP A 302 -9.36 10.62 -3.62
CA ASP A 302 -9.52 9.21 -3.22
C ASP A 302 -10.79 8.65 -3.88
N PRO A 303 -10.72 8.26 -5.16
CA PRO A 303 -11.89 7.83 -5.92
C PRO A 303 -12.48 6.51 -5.39
N PRO A 304 -13.72 6.15 -5.80
CA PRO A 304 -14.15 4.76 -5.76
C PRO A 304 -13.18 3.87 -6.56
N TYR A 305 -12.93 2.64 -6.11
CA TYR A 305 -11.89 1.76 -6.71
C TYR A 305 -12.47 0.67 -7.62
N ASN A 306 -13.77 0.70 -7.88
CA ASN A 306 -14.49 -0.31 -8.63
C ASN A 306 -14.38 -1.72 -8.02
N LEU A 307 -14.55 -1.82 -6.70
CA LEU A 307 -14.38 -3.07 -5.92
C LEU A 307 -15.68 -3.56 -5.27
N GLY A 308 -16.84 -3.12 -5.79
CA GLY A 308 -18.17 -3.48 -5.30
C GLY A 308 -18.48 -2.92 -3.90
N LYS A 309 -17.83 -1.83 -3.49
CA LYS A 309 -18.11 -1.21 -2.18
C LYS A 309 -19.46 -0.49 -2.20
N LYS A 310 -20.21 -0.65 -1.11
CA LYS A 310 -21.51 0.01 -0.94
C LYS A 310 -21.33 1.43 -0.42
N TYR A 311 -21.40 2.40 -1.33
CA TYR A 311 -21.49 3.82 -1.02
C TYR A 311 -22.95 4.29 -1.03
N ALA A 312 -23.25 5.38 -0.30
CA ALA A 312 -24.58 5.96 -0.33
C ALA A 312 -24.77 6.78 -1.62
N GLY A 313 -25.53 6.26 -2.59
CA GLY A 313 -25.84 7.00 -3.83
C GLY A 313 -24.83 6.83 -4.97
N TYR A 314 -23.96 5.80 -4.91
CA TYR A 314 -23.04 5.44 -6.00
C TYR A 314 -22.84 3.92 -6.05
N SER A 315 -22.77 3.38 -7.27
CA SER A 315 -22.50 1.96 -7.54
C SER A 315 -21.02 1.78 -7.92
N ASP A 316 -20.28 1.00 -7.15
CA ASP A 316 -18.82 0.82 -7.28
C ASP A 316 -18.49 -0.46 -8.09
N ASP A 317 -19.17 -0.65 -9.22
CA ASP A 317 -19.14 -1.88 -10.04
C ASP A 317 -19.37 -1.62 -11.54
N LEU A 318 -18.85 -0.49 -12.03
CA LEU A 318 -18.83 -0.15 -13.46
C LEU A 318 -18.02 -1.19 -14.27
N GLU A 319 -18.30 -1.27 -15.57
CA GLU A 319 -17.44 -1.99 -16.50
C GLU A 319 -16.03 -1.37 -16.48
N ILE A 320 -14.98 -2.18 -16.62
CA ILE A 320 -13.62 -1.73 -16.31
C ILE A 320 -13.13 -0.61 -17.25
N LYS A 321 -13.51 -0.64 -18.53
CA LYS A 321 -13.14 0.39 -19.50
C LYS A 321 -13.93 1.66 -19.23
N GLU A 322 -15.23 1.53 -18.97
CA GLU A 322 -16.07 2.67 -18.56
C GLU A 322 -15.52 3.35 -17.31
N TYR A 323 -15.11 2.55 -16.32
CA TYR A 323 -14.49 3.05 -15.09
C TYR A 323 -13.21 3.85 -15.38
N PHE A 324 -12.30 3.32 -16.21
CA PHE A 324 -11.06 4.05 -16.51
C PHE A 324 -11.26 5.25 -17.43
N ASN A 325 -12.20 5.19 -18.37
CA ASN A 325 -12.57 6.35 -19.19
C ASN A 325 -13.15 7.47 -18.33
N TRP A 326 -14.00 7.11 -17.37
CA TRP A 326 -14.49 8.05 -16.36
C TRP A 326 -13.36 8.59 -15.49
N CYS A 327 -12.39 7.74 -15.10
CA CYS A 327 -11.19 8.19 -14.39
C CYS A 327 -10.37 9.22 -15.16
N ASP A 328 -10.08 8.93 -16.42
CA ASP A 328 -9.26 9.81 -17.26
C ASP A 328 -9.94 11.18 -17.44
N GLN A 329 -11.27 11.24 -17.54
CA GLN A 329 -12.02 12.50 -17.61
C GLN A 329 -11.81 13.40 -16.39
N TRP A 330 -12.02 12.88 -15.17
CA TRP A 330 -11.83 13.71 -13.98
C TRP A 330 -10.35 13.97 -13.70
N ILE A 331 -9.42 13.06 -14.03
CA ILE A 331 -7.97 13.33 -13.91
C ILE A 331 -7.57 14.51 -14.82
N ALA A 332 -8.07 14.55 -16.06
CA ALA A 332 -7.78 15.63 -17.00
C ALA A 332 -8.30 16.98 -16.47
N GLU A 333 -9.51 17.01 -15.94
CA GLU A 333 -10.07 18.22 -15.31
C GLU A 333 -9.29 18.65 -14.06
N LEU A 334 -8.84 17.70 -13.22
CA LEU A 334 -7.98 18.00 -12.08
C LEU A 334 -6.62 18.59 -12.52
N ALA A 335 -6.05 18.12 -13.62
CA ALA A 335 -4.84 18.69 -14.21
C ALA A 335 -5.07 20.10 -14.78
N ARG A 336 -6.24 20.35 -15.38
CA ARG A 336 -6.65 21.67 -15.89
C ARG A 336 -6.73 22.72 -14.78
N VAL A 337 -7.44 22.41 -13.69
CA VAL A 337 -7.67 23.37 -12.59
C VAL A 337 -6.44 23.58 -11.69
N LEU A 338 -5.50 22.64 -11.68
CA LEU A 338 -4.25 22.73 -10.93
C LEU A 338 -3.36 23.85 -11.49
N LYS A 339 -2.77 24.67 -10.62
CA LYS A 339 -1.79 25.69 -11.01
C LYS A 339 -0.47 25.09 -11.50
N PRO A 340 0.25 25.75 -12.42
CA PRO A 340 1.61 25.38 -12.75
C PRO A 340 2.52 25.32 -11.51
N GLY A 341 3.41 24.34 -11.47
CA GLY A 341 4.32 24.05 -10.37
C GLY A 341 3.69 23.43 -9.12
N HIS A 342 2.38 23.22 -9.09
CA HIS A 342 1.68 22.63 -7.95
C HIS A 342 1.36 21.14 -8.17
N THR A 343 0.94 20.44 -7.11
CA THR A 343 0.82 18.97 -7.09
C THR A 343 -0.64 18.47 -7.11
N LEU A 344 -0.89 17.43 -7.91
CA LEU A 344 -2.03 16.52 -7.82
C LEU A 344 -1.58 15.24 -7.12
N ALA A 345 -2.24 14.88 -6.03
CA ALA A 345 -2.05 13.64 -5.29
C ALA A 345 -3.27 12.69 -5.42
N LEU A 346 -3.09 11.50 -5.98
CA LEU A 346 -4.15 10.51 -6.21
C LEU A 346 -3.88 9.23 -5.40
N LEU A 347 -4.78 8.88 -4.49
CA LEU A 347 -4.71 7.65 -3.70
C LEU A 347 -5.42 6.49 -4.40
N ASN A 348 -4.73 5.36 -4.62
CA ASN A 348 -5.35 4.13 -5.11
C ASN A 348 -4.60 2.87 -4.66
N ILE A 349 -5.11 1.68 -5.02
CA ILE A 349 -4.36 0.41 -4.91
C ILE A 349 -3.30 0.33 -6.02
N PRO A 350 -2.20 -0.43 -5.82
CA PRO A 350 -1.05 -0.40 -6.75
C PRO A 350 -1.41 -0.69 -8.21
N LEU A 351 -2.27 -1.68 -8.48
CA LEU A 351 -2.64 -2.03 -9.86
C LEU A 351 -3.38 -0.89 -10.58
N TRP A 352 -4.28 -0.20 -9.89
CA TRP A 352 -5.00 0.96 -10.44
C TRP A 352 -4.10 2.18 -10.52
N ALA A 353 -3.18 2.34 -9.56
CA ALA A 353 -2.18 3.40 -9.60
C ALA A 353 -1.28 3.30 -10.84
N ILE A 354 -0.93 2.09 -11.31
CA ILE A 354 -0.20 1.91 -12.58
C ILE A 354 -0.99 2.50 -13.75
N ARG A 355 -2.30 2.20 -13.86
CA ARG A 355 -3.13 2.71 -14.95
C ARG A 355 -3.31 4.23 -14.88
N HIS A 356 -3.48 4.79 -13.68
CA HIS A 356 -3.56 6.24 -13.52
C HIS A 356 -2.22 6.92 -13.78
N PHE A 357 -1.09 6.31 -13.38
CA PHE A 357 0.25 6.82 -13.67
C PHE A 357 0.41 7.04 -15.18
N LEU A 358 0.10 6.03 -16.01
CA LEU A 358 0.29 6.11 -17.47
C LEU A 358 -0.48 7.28 -18.08
N PHE A 359 -1.70 7.54 -17.61
CA PHE A 359 -2.50 8.67 -18.09
C PHE A 359 -1.97 10.01 -17.55
N MET A 360 -1.72 10.10 -16.24
CA MET A 360 -1.21 11.31 -15.60
C MET A 360 0.13 11.77 -16.17
N ASP A 361 1.02 10.83 -16.46
CA ASP A 361 2.35 11.09 -17.02
C ASP A 361 2.30 11.65 -18.46
N SER A 362 1.18 11.46 -19.17
CA SER A 362 0.97 12.07 -20.49
C SER A 362 0.63 13.57 -20.45
N ILE A 363 0.22 14.09 -19.29
CA ILE A 363 -0.28 15.48 -19.13
C ILE A 363 0.33 16.24 -17.93
N LEU A 364 1.05 15.56 -17.04
CA LEU A 364 1.70 16.09 -15.85
C LEU A 364 3.10 15.51 -15.70
N ARG A 365 3.91 16.03 -14.77
CA ARG A 365 5.25 15.49 -14.46
C ARG A 365 5.24 14.68 -13.19
N PHE A 366 5.78 13.47 -13.24
CA PHE A 366 5.90 12.59 -12.08
C PHE A 366 6.82 13.20 -11.00
N GLN A 367 6.37 13.17 -9.75
CA GLN A 367 7.17 13.59 -8.58
C GLN A 367 7.51 12.41 -7.67
N ASN A 368 6.50 11.68 -7.20
CA ASN A 368 6.70 10.58 -6.26
C ASN A 368 5.61 9.52 -6.37
N TRP A 369 6.01 8.27 -6.12
CA TRP A 369 5.11 7.17 -5.78
C TRP A 369 5.21 6.97 -4.27
N ILE A 370 4.21 7.40 -3.51
CA ILE A 370 4.26 7.28 -2.05
C ILE A 370 3.56 5.99 -1.63
N VAL A 371 4.27 5.12 -0.93
CA VAL A 371 3.75 3.87 -0.36
C VAL A 371 3.20 4.14 1.03
N TRP A 372 1.88 3.97 1.20
CA TRP A 372 1.25 3.94 2.51
C TRP A 372 1.07 2.48 2.98
N ASP A 373 1.85 2.06 3.98
CA ASP A 373 1.73 0.77 4.69
C ASP A 373 0.50 0.82 5.62
N ALA A 374 -0.66 0.60 5.01
CA ALA A 374 -1.96 0.69 5.66
C ALA A 374 -2.38 -0.63 6.33
N LEU A 375 -1.42 -1.31 6.98
CA LEU A 375 -1.52 -2.54 7.81
C LEU A 375 -2.94 -3.13 7.89
N ALA A 376 -3.21 -4.14 7.06
CA ALA A 376 -4.49 -4.82 7.00
C ALA A 376 -4.57 -6.06 7.92
N PHE A 377 -5.71 -6.74 7.90
CA PHE A 377 -5.82 -8.07 8.48
C PHE A 377 -5.15 -9.10 7.57
N PRO A 378 -4.54 -10.17 8.12
CA PRO A 378 -3.93 -11.23 7.34
C PRO A 378 -5.00 -12.15 6.72
N VAL A 379 -5.72 -11.65 5.71
CA VAL A 379 -6.77 -12.38 4.99
C VAL A 379 -6.23 -13.20 3.81
N ARG A 380 -4.99 -12.93 3.40
CA ARG A 380 -4.24 -13.61 2.35
C ARG A 380 -2.89 -14.07 2.90
N LEU A 381 -2.21 -14.97 2.18
CA LEU A 381 -0.90 -15.48 2.57
C LEU A 381 0.17 -14.36 2.54
N ILE A 382 0.12 -13.46 1.57
CA ILE A 382 0.76 -12.14 1.61
C ILE A 382 -0.30 -11.11 2.02
N MET A 383 -0.03 -10.37 3.09
CA MET A 383 -0.96 -9.37 3.62
C MET A 383 -1.00 -8.12 2.73
N PRO A 384 -2.17 -7.72 2.20
CA PRO A 384 -2.29 -6.53 1.35
C PRO A 384 -2.29 -5.26 2.21
N ALA A 385 -1.14 -4.61 2.31
CA ALA A 385 -0.91 -3.41 3.10
C ALA A 385 -0.60 -2.18 2.23
N HIS A 386 -0.13 -2.38 1.01
CA HIS A 386 0.30 -1.32 0.09
C HIS A 386 -0.90 -0.52 -0.48
N TYR A 387 -0.92 0.78 -0.20
CA TYR A 387 -1.68 1.79 -0.94
C TYR A 387 -0.72 2.78 -1.56
N THR A 388 -1.04 3.25 -2.76
CA THR A 388 -0.20 4.19 -3.50
C THR A 388 -0.84 5.57 -3.49
N ILE A 389 -0.05 6.59 -3.17
CA ILE A 389 -0.39 7.99 -3.48
C ILE A 389 0.54 8.44 -4.61
N LEU A 390 -0.02 8.61 -5.80
CA LEU A 390 0.69 9.18 -6.95
C LEU A 390 0.75 10.69 -6.79
N ALA A 391 1.94 11.27 -6.81
CA ALA A 391 2.14 12.72 -6.81
C ALA A 391 2.71 13.17 -8.16
N PHE A 392 2.00 14.07 -8.82
CA PHE A 392 2.39 14.66 -10.10
C PHE A 392 2.25 16.18 -10.05
N SER A 393 3.18 16.91 -10.66
CA SER A 393 3.10 18.37 -10.80
C SER A 393 2.62 18.80 -12.17
N LYS A 394 1.91 19.93 -12.25
CA LYS A 394 1.64 20.58 -13.54
C LYS A 394 2.88 21.34 -13.99
N GLY A 395 3.52 20.87 -15.05
CA GLY A 395 4.83 21.40 -15.48
C GLY A 395 5.93 21.09 -14.46
N GLU A 396 6.93 21.97 -14.38
CA GLU A 396 8.04 21.82 -13.44
C GLU A 396 7.57 22.10 -12.00
N SER A 397 7.69 21.11 -11.11
CA SER A 397 7.30 21.27 -9.71
C SER A 397 8.05 22.39 -9.02
N ARG A 398 7.36 23.20 -8.20
CA ARG A 398 8.02 24.07 -7.22
C ARG A 398 8.73 23.26 -6.13
N GLU A 399 9.56 23.92 -5.32
CA GLU A 399 10.03 23.34 -4.07
C GLU A 399 8.85 23.08 -3.12
N LEU A 400 8.81 21.89 -2.53
CA LEU A 400 7.73 21.46 -1.66
C LEU A 400 7.74 22.29 -0.37
N PRO A 401 6.66 23.05 -0.04
CA PRO A 401 6.63 23.90 1.14
C PRO A 401 7.01 23.21 2.44
N GLY A 402 6.70 21.92 2.59
CA GLY A 402 7.06 21.14 3.77
C GLY A 402 8.55 20.82 3.89
N LEU A 403 9.29 20.77 2.78
CA LEU A 403 10.73 20.50 2.77
C LEU A 403 11.57 21.77 2.98
N ILE A 404 11.03 22.93 2.62
CA ILE A 404 11.70 24.24 2.77
C ILE A 404 11.22 25.05 3.98
N GLY A 405 10.34 24.49 4.82
CA GLY A 405 9.89 25.14 6.06
C GLY A 405 8.77 26.17 5.91
N GLU A 406 8.13 26.25 4.73
CA GLU A 406 7.07 27.23 4.41
C GLU A 406 5.64 26.71 4.60
N ALA A 407 5.50 25.46 5.05
CA ALA A 407 4.20 24.82 5.26
C ALA A 407 3.38 25.36 6.43
N ALA A 408 3.89 26.28 7.25
CA ALA A 408 3.25 26.69 8.50
C ALA A 408 1.76 27.06 8.32
N PRO A 409 0.87 26.75 9.30
CA PRO A 409 1.12 26.00 10.52
C PRO A 409 1.21 24.49 10.27
N THR A 410 2.08 23.81 11.01
CA THR A 410 2.18 22.33 11.07
C THR A 410 1.78 21.78 12.44
N ASP A 411 1.69 22.65 13.45
CA ASP A 411 1.14 22.31 14.75
C ASP A 411 -0.39 22.32 14.70
N ILE A 412 -0.97 21.16 15.00
CA ILE A 412 -2.41 20.94 14.94
C ILE A 412 -2.89 20.75 16.37
N LEU A 413 -3.52 21.78 16.94
CA LEU A 413 -4.08 21.77 18.30
C LEU A 413 -4.99 20.56 18.57
N SER A 414 -5.63 20.06 17.53
CA SER A 414 -6.61 18.97 17.58
C SER A 414 -6.00 17.57 17.40
N ALA A 415 -4.75 17.49 16.94
CA ALA A 415 -4.02 16.25 16.77
C ALA A 415 -3.35 15.85 18.09
N PRO A 416 -3.10 14.54 18.33
CA PRO A 416 -2.28 14.14 19.45
C PRO A 416 -0.89 14.80 19.33
N ASN A 417 -0.34 15.36 20.40
CA ASN A 417 1.02 15.92 20.45
C ASN A 417 2.12 14.93 19.99
N THR A 418 1.77 13.66 19.89
CA THR A 418 2.63 12.56 19.44
C THR A 418 2.77 12.49 17.92
N PHE A 419 1.84 13.11 17.19
CA PHE A 419 1.84 13.19 15.74
C PHE A 419 2.47 14.51 15.30
N LYS A 420 3.40 14.41 14.35
CA LYS A 420 4.04 15.54 13.69
C LYS A 420 3.96 15.26 12.18
N ALA A 421 3.43 16.23 11.43
CA ALA A 421 3.13 16.03 10.02
C ALA A 421 4.39 15.73 9.20
N LEU A 422 5.46 16.49 9.46
CA LEU A 422 6.73 16.45 8.73
C LEU A 422 7.85 15.71 9.48
N GLU A 423 7.60 15.22 10.70
CA GLU A 423 8.55 14.44 11.51
C GLU A 423 7.92 13.09 11.90
N PRO A 424 7.90 12.11 10.97
CA PRO A 424 7.27 10.81 11.20
C PRO A 424 7.82 10.09 12.42
N LEU A 425 7.02 9.17 12.98
CA LEU A 425 7.52 8.28 14.03
C LEU A 425 8.58 7.32 13.44
N ALA A 426 9.76 7.28 14.04
CA ALA A 426 10.80 6.34 13.64
C ALA A 426 10.32 4.88 13.75
N GLU A 427 10.80 4.04 12.84
CA GLU A 427 10.49 2.61 12.85
C GLU A 427 10.84 1.97 14.20
N GLY A 428 10.07 0.95 14.58
CA GLY A 428 10.24 0.28 15.85
C GLY A 428 9.58 0.99 17.03
N TYR A 429 9.33 2.30 17.01
CA TYR A 429 8.62 2.93 18.13
C TYR A 429 7.11 2.62 18.13
N CYS A 430 6.53 2.41 19.31
CA CYS A 430 5.09 2.16 19.45
C CYS A 430 4.30 3.44 19.78
N LEU A 431 2.99 3.41 19.51
CA LEU A 431 2.02 4.47 19.81
C LEU A 431 1.30 4.31 21.16
N ARG A 432 1.75 3.41 22.04
CA ARG A 432 1.09 3.17 23.34
C ARG A 432 1.25 4.39 24.25
N SER A 433 0.13 4.94 24.73
CA SER A 433 0.11 6.20 25.49
C SER A 433 1.08 6.25 26.67
N LYS A 434 1.23 5.16 27.46
CA LYS A 434 2.23 5.09 28.55
C LYS A 434 3.66 5.21 28.03
N CYS A 435 3.99 4.52 26.94
CA CYS A 435 5.33 4.59 26.35
C CYS A 435 5.60 5.98 25.78
N VAL A 436 4.64 6.56 25.05
CA VAL A 436 4.84 7.89 24.46
C VAL A 436 5.04 8.96 25.54
N ARG A 437 4.22 8.98 26.60
CA ARG A 437 4.42 9.89 27.74
C ARG A 437 5.79 9.73 28.39
N SER A 438 6.24 8.49 28.55
CA SER A 438 7.57 8.20 29.08
C SER A 438 8.69 8.74 28.20
N ARG A 439 8.58 8.56 26.87
CA ARG A 439 9.57 9.09 25.91
C ARG A 439 9.62 10.60 25.90
N GLN A 440 8.46 11.25 25.94
CA GLN A 440 8.33 12.70 26.01
C GLN A 440 8.95 13.26 27.30
N ALA A 441 8.63 12.67 28.46
CA ALA A 441 9.21 13.07 29.74
C ALA A 441 10.74 12.91 29.76
N ALA A 442 11.25 11.86 29.12
CA ALA A 442 12.69 11.60 28.98
C ALA A 442 13.36 12.36 27.83
N ARG A 443 12.62 13.18 27.05
CA ARG A 443 13.10 13.88 25.85
C ARG A 443 13.82 12.95 24.85
N LEU A 444 13.38 11.71 24.76
CA LEU A 444 13.92 10.74 23.79
C LEU A 444 13.47 11.11 22.38
N ASN A 445 14.43 11.25 21.45
CA ASN A 445 14.12 11.42 20.04
C ASN A 445 13.54 10.10 19.48
N ASP A 446 12.25 10.12 19.14
CA ASP A 446 11.53 9.01 18.53
C ASP A 446 11.08 9.31 17.09
N ARG A 447 11.70 10.31 16.45
CA ARG A 447 11.38 10.78 15.09
C ARG A 447 12.30 10.17 14.05
N GLY A 448 11.75 9.94 12.87
CA GLY A 448 12.48 9.53 11.66
C GLY A 448 12.39 10.59 10.57
N PRO A 449 13.13 10.41 9.46
CA PRO A 449 13.03 11.29 8.31
C PRO A 449 11.66 11.17 7.63
N LEU A 450 11.26 12.23 6.91
CA LEU A 450 10.15 12.17 5.98
C LEU A 450 10.60 11.50 4.68
N THR A 451 9.80 10.55 4.20
CA THR A 451 10.15 9.64 3.08
C THR A 451 8.95 9.46 2.16
N ASP A 452 9.11 8.71 1.07
CA ASP A 452 8.01 8.19 0.24
C ASP A 452 7.42 6.85 0.75
N LEU A 453 7.89 6.32 1.90
CA LEU A 453 7.43 5.06 2.49
C LEU A 453 6.85 5.29 3.87
N TRP A 454 5.53 5.32 4.02
CA TRP A 454 4.82 5.73 5.24
C TRP A 454 4.26 4.55 6.02
N TRP A 455 4.74 4.32 7.23
CA TRP A 455 4.31 3.24 8.13
C TRP A 455 3.66 3.71 9.44
N ASP A 456 3.86 4.97 9.81
CA ASP A 456 3.44 5.53 11.11
C ASP A 456 1.99 6.05 11.11
N ILE A 457 1.35 6.09 9.93
CA ILE A 457 -0.04 6.48 9.77
C ILE A 457 -0.90 5.23 9.62
N HIS A 458 -1.80 4.99 10.58
CA HIS A 458 -2.68 3.83 10.55
C HIS A 458 -4.12 4.21 10.19
N ARG A 459 -4.82 3.26 9.54
CA ARG A 459 -6.25 3.38 9.28
C ARG A 459 -7.07 3.54 10.56
N LEU A 460 -8.24 4.17 10.43
CA LEU A 460 -9.19 4.33 11.54
C LEU A 460 -9.82 2.98 11.93
N LYS A 461 -9.28 2.34 12.98
CA LYS A 461 -9.78 1.05 13.50
C LYS A 461 -10.98 1.18 14.44
N HIS A 462 -11.07 2.26 15.21
CA HIS A 462 -12.08 2.41 16.26
C HIS A 462 -13.29 3.22 15.80
N ASN A 463 -14.49 2.65 15.91
CA ASN A 463 -15.76 3.31 15.55
C ASN A 463 -15.96 4.66 16.26
N ALA A 464 -15.44 4.83 17.48
CA ALA A 464 -15.56 6.08 18.21
C ALA A 464 -14.87 7.28 17.52
N ARG A 465 -13.91 7.03 16.62
CA ARG A 465 -13.19 8.07 15.85
C ARG A 465 -13.76 8.25 14.44
N ARG A 466 -14.77 7.44 14.07
CA ARG A 466 -15.31 7.39 12.73
C ARG A 466 -16.65 8.11 12.64
N VAL A 467 -17.01 8.43 11.41
CA VAL A 467 -18.36 8.81 11.01
C VAL A 467 -18.95 7.74 10.09
N ASP A 468 -20.20 7.92 9.68
CA ASP A 468 -20.98 6.91 8.95
C ASP A 468 -20.59 6.81 7.48
N HIS A 469 -19.31 6.52 7.24
CA HIS A 469 -18.66 6.40 5.94
C HIS A 469 -17.81 5.11 5.90
N PRO A 470 -17.92 4.29 4.84
CA PRO A 470 -17.28 2.97 4.80
C PRO A 470 -15.76 3.03 4.74
N THR A 471 -15.19 4.06 4.11
CA THR A 471 -13.74 4.13 3.81
C THR A 471 -13.12 5.45 4.29
N GLN A 472 -13.57 5.97 5.43
CA GLN A 472 -13.05 7.25 5.95
C GLN A 472 -11.52 7.23 6.13
N LEU A 473 -10.82 8.16 5.45
CA LEU A 473 -9.38 8.37 5.60
C LEU A 473 -9.01 8.86 7.00
N PRO A 474 -7.83 8.47 7.53
CA PRO A 474 -7.32 9.02 8.78
C PRO A 474 -6.84 10.47 8.55
N PRO A 475 -7.17 11.43 9.45
CA PRO A 475 -6.78 12.83 9.29
C PRO A 475 -5.27 13.05 9.25
N HIS A 476 -4.49 12.18 9.93
CA HIS A 476 -3.03 12.22 9.91
C HIS A 476 -2.42 12.09 8.51
N LEU A 477 -3.08 11.35 7.61
CA LEU A 477 -2.64 11.23 6.21
C LEU A 477 -2.74 12.59 5.51
N MET A 478 -3.90 13.24 5.65
CA MET A 478 -4.14 14.53 5.02
C MET A 478 -3.35 15.67 5.65
N TYR A 479 -3.16 15.67 6.97
CA TYR A 479 -2.27 16.64 7.62
C TYR A 479 -0.85 16.60 7.06
N ARG A 480 -0.32 15.39 6.79
CA ARG A 480 1.00 15.22 6.19
C ARG A 480 1.02 15.71 4.75
N LEU A 481 0.09 15.24 3.91
CA LEU A 481 0.01 15.66 2.50
C LEU A 481 -0.11 17.18 2.36
N ILE A 482 -1.03 17.80 3.09
CA ILE A 482 -1.24 19.26 3.05
C ILE A 482 0.01 20.00 3.53
N ALA A 483 0.65 19.55 4.60
CA ALA A 483 1.89 20.16 5.08
C ALA A 483 3.05 19.97 4.09
N ILE A 484 3.12 18.88 3.33
CA ILE A 484 4.18 18.68 2.33
C ILE A 484 3.99 19.65 1.16
N PHE A 485 2.79 19.71 0.61
CA PHE A 485 2.55 20.29 -0.71
C PHE A 485 2.05 21.74 -0.70
N THR A 486 1.65 22.30 0.45
CA THR A 486 1.00 23.62 0.49
C THR A 486 1.57 24.60 1.52
N LYS A 487 1.47 25.89 1.21
CA LYS A 487 1.65 27.02 2.14
C LYS A 487 0.32 27.36 2.83
N ARG A 488 0.36 28.22 3.86
CA ARG A 488 -0.86 28.77 4.48
C ARG A 488 -1.70 29.52 3.44
N GLY A 489 -3.03 29.44 3.55
CA GLY A 489 -3.95 30.21 2.71
C GLY A 489 -4.12 29.67 1.28
N GLU A 490 -3.29 28.72 0.85
CA GLU A 490 -3.47 28.02 -0.42
C GLU A 490 -4.77 27.21 -0.46
N ILE A 491 -5.27 26.98 -1.67
CA ILE A 491 -6.57 26.37 -1.94
C ILE A 491 -6.38 24.90 -2.28
N ILE A 492 -7.10 24.04 -1.55
CA ILE A 492 -7.09 22.59 -1.74
C ILE A 492 -8.41 22.14 -2.36
N LEU A 493 -8.35 21.31 -3.40
CA LEU A 493 -9.52 20.65 -3.98
C LEU A 493 -9.53 19.15 -3.64
N ASP A 494 -10.70 18.65 -3.26
CA ASP A 494 -11.01 17.22 -3.23
C ASP A 494 -12.32 16.94 -3.95
N CYS A 495 -12.24 16.28 -5.11
CA CYS A 495 -13.42 15.99 -5.95
C CYS A 495 -14.19 14.73 -5.53
N PHE A 496 -13.67 13.96 -4.56
CA PHE A 496 -14.34 12.82 -3.92
C PHE A 496 -14.29 12.99 -2.39
N ASN A 497 -14.80 14.14 -1.93
CA ASN A 497 -14.57 14.63 -0.58
C ASN A 497 -15.11 13.69 0.52
N GLY A 498 -16.11 12.86 0.20
CA GLY A 498 -16.68 11.89 1.11
C GLY A 498 -17.16 12.54 2.40
N ALA A 499 -16.64 12.05 3.52
CA ALA A 499 -16.95 12.60 4.84
C ALA A 499 -16.20 13.90 5.20
N GLY A 500 -15.46 14.50 4.27
CA GLY A 500 -14.76 15.76 4.42
C GLY A 500 -13.36 15.66 5.04
N THR A 501 -12.70 14.50 5.05
CA THR A 501 -11.39 14.40 5.76
C THR A 501 -10.39 15.41 5.21
N THR A 502 -10.27 15.54 3.88
CA THR A 502 -9.38 16.49 3.22
C THR A 502 -9.71 17.94 3.57
N THR A 503 -10.94 18.37 3.29
CA THR A 503 -11.38 19.76 3.52
C THR A 503 -11.34 20.15 5.00
N LEU A 504 -11.69 19.24 5.92
CA LEU A 504 -11.60 19.49 7.36
C LEU A 504 -10.15 19.69 7.81
N THR A 505 -9.22 18.88 7.29
CA THR A 505 -7.80 19.05 7.62
C THR A 505 -7.21 20.32 7.00
N ALA A 506 -7.63 20.69 5.79
CA ALA A 506 -7.29 21.97 5.17
C ALA A 506 -7.73 23.15 6.04
N HIS A 507 -9.01 23.15 6.48
CA HIS A 507 -9.56 24.16 7.37
C HIS A 507 -8.76 24.27 8.68
N GLN A 508 -8.43 23.13 9.32
CA GLN A 508 -7.65 23.12 10.56
C GLN A 508 -6.20 23.60 10.39
N LEU A 509 -5.62 23.45 9.21
CA LEU A 509 -4.27 23.93 8.87
C LEU A 509 -4.27 25.36 8.29
N GLY A 510 -5.41 26.04 8.26
CA GLY A 510 -5.52 27.39 7.72
C GLY A 510 -5.32 27.46 6.20
N ARG A 511 -5.73 26.42 5.47
CA ARG A 511 -5.87 26.42 4.01
C ARG A 511 -7.33 26.67 3.64
N ARG A 512 -7.52 27.24 2.46
CA ARG A 512 -8.83 27.33 1.81
C ARG A 512 -9.13 25.99 1.15
N TYR A 513 -10.40 25.69 0.94
CA TYR A 513 -10.77 24.39 0.38
C TYR A 513 -11.99 24.45 -0.55
N VAL A 514 -12.07 23.46 -1.43
CA VAL A 514 -13.26 23.11 -2.22
C VAL A 514 -13.41 21.60 -2.11
N GLY A 515 -14.57 21.12 -1.67
CA GLY A 515 -14.89 19.69 -1.66
C GLY A 515 -16.09 19.42 -2.54
N ILE A 516 -16.01 18.44 -3.43
CA ILE A 516 -17.17 17.98 -4.22
C ILE A 516 -17.58 16.60 -3.72
N GLU A 517 -18.87 16.38 -3.53
CA GLU A 517 -19.42 15.11 -3.06
C GLU A 517 -20.80 14.84 -3.66
N LYS A 518 -20.91 13.70 -4.37
CA LYS A 518 -22.15 13.27 -5.05
C LYS A 518 -23.23 12.83 -4.07
N SER A 519 -22.86 12.20 -2.96
CA SER A 519 -23.81 11.77 -1.95
C SER A 519 -24.26 12.93 -1.07
N LYS A 520 -25.53 13.31 -1.18
CA LYS A 520 -26.13 14.31 -0.27
C LYS A 520 -25.85 13.99 1.21
N LYS A 521 -25.93 12.72 1.59
CA LYS A 521 -25.65 12.25 2.96
C LYS A 521 -24.22 12.59 3.40
N TYR A 522 -23.23 12.33 2.56
CA TYR A 522 -21.83 12.58 2.91
C TYR A 522 -21.50 14.08 2.82
N CYS A 523 -22.06 14.78 1.84
CA CYS A 523 -21.97 16.23 1.72
C CYS A 523 -22.51 16.95 2.98
N ASP A 524 -23.73 16.63 3.42
CA ASP A 524 -24.33 17.20 4.64
C ASP A 524 -23.49 16.85 5.88
N MET A 525 -22.94 15.63 5.94
CA MET A 525 -22.05 15.20 7.02
C MET A 525 -20.75 16.02 7.06
N ALA A 526 -20.13 16.29 5.90
CA ALA A 526 -18.94 17.12 5.81
C ALA A 526 -19.25 18.56 6.26
N ARG A 527 -20.33 19.17 5.75
CA ARG A 527 -20.77 20.54 6.14
C ARG A 527 -20.99 20.67 7.64
N ASN A 528 -21.73 19.74 8.25
CA ASN A 528 -21.95 19.73 9.70
C ASN A 528 -20.63 19.67 10.49
N ARG A 529 -19.62 18.94 9.99
CA ARG A 529 -18.31 18.85 10.64
C ARG A 529 -17.47 20.12 10.44
N HIS A 530 -17.68 20.88 9.38
CA HIS A 530 -17.10 22.23 9.25
C HIS A 530 -17.73 23.19 10.25
N GLU A 531 -19.04 23.13 10.49
CA GLU A 531 -19.69 23.91 11.56
C GLU A 531 -19.15 23.57 12.95
N GLU A 532 -18.81 22.29 13.20
CA GLU A 532 -18.16 21.90 14.45
C GLU A 532 -16.83 22.64 14.67
N ILE A 533 -16.00 22.80 13.62
CA ILE A 533 -14.75 23.56 13.71
C ILE A 533 -15.05 25.03 14.06
N LEU A 534 -16.03 25.64 13.41
CA LEU A 534 -16.43 27.04 13.67
C LEU A 534 -16.92 27.25 15.12
N ARG A 535 -17.52 26.22 15.72
CA ARG A 535 -17.91 26.21 17.15
C ARG A 535 -16.76 25.83 18.10
N GLY A 536 -15.51 25.74 17.61
CA GLY A 536 -14.34 25.39 18.40
C GLY A 536 -14.21 23.90 18.73
N LEU A 537 -14.96 23.03 18.08
CA LEU A 537 -14.93 21.58 18.31
C LEU A 537 -13.96 20.88 17.34
N ASN A 538 -13.27 19.85 17.83
CA ASN A 538 -12.48 18.97 16.97
C ASN A 538 -13.39 18.00 16.18
N PRO A 539 -13.42 18.04 14.83
CA PRO A 539 -14.29 17.18 14.01
C PRO A 539 -13.85 15.71 13.98
N PHE A 540 -12.65 15.39 14.50
CA PHE A 540 -12.09 14.04 14.62
C PHE A 540 -12.05 13.55 16.09
N ARG A 541 -12.76 14.24 17.00
CA ARG A 541 -12.89 13.82 18.42
C ARG A 541 -13.56 12.46 18.55
N LYS A 542 -13.33 11.80 19.69
CA LYS A 542 -14.08 10.59 20.02
C LYS A 542 -15.55 10.94 20.25
N ALA A 543 -16.47 10.19 19.66
CA ALA A 543 -17.90 10.33 19.89
C ALA A 543 -18.57 8.95 19.94
N LYS A 544 -19.62 8.80 20.77
CA LYS A 544 -20.48 7.62 20.74
C LYS A 544 -21.43 7.78 19.54
N ARG A 545 -21.26 6.95 18.51
CA ARG A 545 -22.09 6.95 17.30
C ARG A 545 -22.49 5.51 16.95
N LYS A 546 -23.72 5.32 16.48
CA LYS A 546 -24.15 4.07 15.85
C LYS A 546 -23.84 4.19 14.36
N LEU A 547 -22.86 3.42 13.88
CA LEU A 547 -22.46 3.43 12.47
C LEU A 547 -23.28 2.37 11.72
N SER A 548 -23.88 2.78 10.59
CA SER A 548 -24.59 1.89 9.68
C SER A 548 -23.64 1.30 8.63
N ALA A 549 -22.67 2.09 8.18
CA ALA A 549 -21.61 1.68 7.26
C ALA A 549 -20.56 0.82 7.98
N LYS A 550 -20.26 -0.37 7.44
CA LYS A 550 -19.20 -1.27 7.90
C LYS A 550 -18.05 -1.33 6.88
N ASN A 551 -16.81 -1.52 7.34
CA ASN A 551 -15.69 -1.86 6.44
C ASN A 551 -15.89 -3.28 5.92
N SER A 552 -16.30 -3.41 4.67
CA SER A 552 -16.71 -4.65 4.00
C SER A 552 -17.84 -5.41 4.70
N PRO A 553 -18.91 -5.77 3.98
CA PRO A 553 -19.82 -6.80 4.45
C PRO A 553 -19.08 -8.14 4.39
N VAL A 554 -18.28 -8.48 5.40
CA VAL A 554 -17.96 -9.88 5.62
C VAL A 554 -19.19 -10.47 6.29
N PRO A 555 -19.97 -11.33 5.61
CA PRO A 555 -21.06 -12.03 6.27
C PRO A 555 -20.44 -12.73 7.47
N ARG A 556 -20.98 -12.47 8.67
CA ARG A 556 -20.56 -13.30 9.79
C ARG A 556 -21.02 -14.70 9.44
N LEU A 557 -20.06 -15.58 9.19
CA LEU A 557 -20.36 -17.00 9.06
C LEU A 557 -21.20 -17.38 10.28
N PRO A 558 -22.35 -18.04 10.09
CA PRO A 558 -23.13 -18.52 11.20
C PRO A 558 -22.19 -19.31 12.11
N LYS A 559 -22.23 -19.04 13.42
CA LYS A 559 -21.43 -19.82 14.36
C LYS A 559 -21.78 -21.29 14.13
N GLN A 560 -20.82 -22.05 13.63
CA GLN A 560 -20.96 -23.49 13.47
C GLN A 560 -21.28 -24.05 14.86
N LYS A 561 -22.46 -24.66 15.01
CA LYS A 561 -22.82 -25.35 16.24
C LYS A 561 -22.04 -26.65 16.23
N TYR A 562 -21.05 -26.74 17.10
CA TYR A 562 -20.28 -27.96 17.28
C TYR A 562 -21.05 -28.89 18.23
N GLU A 563 -21.35 -30.12 17.78
CA GLU A 563 -21.90 -31.17 18.65
C GLU A 563 -20.87 -31.57 19.71
N VAL A 564 -19.60 -31.61 19.30
CA VAL A 564 -18.44 -31.86 20.17
C VAL A 564 -17.45 -30.70 20.02
N SER A 565 -16.94 -30.18 21.13
CA SER A 565 -16.03 -29.04 21.06
C SER A 565 -14.76 -29.38 20.28
N LYS A 566 -14.24 -28.43 19.48
CA LYS A 566 -12.94 -28.59 18.80
C LYS A 566 -11.82 -29.02 19.76
N LYS A 567 -11.83 -28.48 20.99
CA LYS A 567 -10.84 -28.82 22.02
C LYS A 567 -10.88 -30.31 22.39
N THR A 568 -12.08 -30.88 22.50
CA THR A 568 -12.28 -32.31 22.79
C THR A 568 -11.74 -33.19 21.67
N LEU A 569 -12.02 -32.83 20.41
CA LEU A 569 -11.49 -33.54 19.24
C LEU A 569 -9.95 -33.44 19.16
N GLN A 570 -9.38 -32.28 19.48
CA GLN A 570 -7.93 -32.07 19.55
C GLN A 570 -7.26 -32.92 20.63
N LEU A 571 -7.87 -33.03 21.81
CA LEU A 571 -7.38 -33.91 22.89
C LEU A 571 -7.47 -35.38 22.49
N GLU A 572 -8.51 -35.76 21.77
CA GLU A 572 -8.68 -37.13 21.28
C GLU A 572 -7.59 -37.51 20.27
N VAL A 573 -7.27 -36.62 19.31
CA VAL A 573 -6.14 -36.84 18.37
C VAL A 573 -4.83 -37.02 19.13
N ARG A 574 -4.62 -36.27 20.21
CA ARG A 574 -3.42 -36.39 21.04
C ARG A 574 -3.35 -37.73 21.77
N ARG A 575 -4.48 -38.20 22.31
CA ARG A 575 -4.60 -39.54 22.92
C ARG A 575 -4.24 -40.62 21.91
N VAL A 576 -4.87 -40.60 20.74
CA VAL A 576 -4.62 -41.61 19.69
C VAL A 576 -3.17 -41.55 19.20
N THR A 577 -2.59 -40.36 19.04
CA THR A 577 -1.17 -40.21 18.68
C THR A 577 -0.26 -40.86 19.72
N HIS A 578 -0.56 -40.70 21.01
CA HIS A 578 0.23 -41.30 22.09
C HIS A 578 0.12 -42.83 22.10
N GLU A 579 -1.05 -43.38 21.77
CA GLU A 579 -1.28 -44.82 21.69
C GLU A 579 -0.61 -45.46 20.47
N LEU A 580 -0.56 -44.76 19.32
CA LEU A 580 0.06 -45.26 18.10
C LEU A 580 1.57 -45.00 18.03
N GLY A 581 2.08 -44.03 18.79
CA GLY A 581 3.49 -43.60 18.72
C GLY A 581 3.84 -42.76 17.49
N HIS A 582 2.86 -42.44 16.64
CA HIS A 582 2.99 -41.55 15.48
C HIS A 582 1.70 -40.77 15.22
N LEU A 583 1.75 -39.79 14.33
CA LEU A 583 0.57 -39.01 13.96
C LEU A 583 -0.45 -39.91 13.25
N PRO A 584 -1.74 -39.88 13.66
CA PRO A 584 -2.76 -40.76 13.08
C PRO A 584 -3.17 -40.32 11.67
N THR A 585 -3.37 -41.31 10.81
CA THR A 585 -4.08 -41.21 9.52
C THR A 585 -5.60 -41.12 9.74
N ARG A 586 -6.37 -40.85 8.66
CA ARG A 586 -7.84 -40.75 8.76
C ARG A 586 -8.46 -42.07 9.14
N GLU A 587 -7.93 -43.15 8.58
CA GLU A 587 -8.34 -44.52 8.79
C GLU A 587 -8.07 -44.93 10.24
N GLU A 588 -6.88 -44.61 10.75
CA GLU A 588 -6.51 -44.88 12.15
C GLU A 588 -7.35 -44.08 13.14
N LEU A 589 -7.62 -42.80 12.86
CA LEU A 589 -8.49 -42.00 13.74
C LEU A 589 -9.94 -42.49 13.71
N THR A 590 -10.38 -43.12 12.61
CA THR A 590 -11.69 -43.76 12.50
C THR A 590 -11.74 -45.07 13.30
N GLN A 591 -10.65 -45.82 13.32
CA GLN A 591 -10.55 -47.11 14.01
C GLN A 591 -10.31 -46.97 15.52
N TYR A 592 -9.44 -46.05 15.92
CA TYR A 592 -8.97 -45.89 17.30
C TYR A 592 -9.54 -44.66 18.02
N GLY A 593 -10.19 -43.74 17.30
CA GLY A 593 -10.81 -42.55 17.85
C GLY A 593 -12.22 -42.78 18.38
N LYS A 594 -12.60 -42.04 19.42
CA LYS A 594 -13.93 -42.09 20.06
C LYS A 594 -15.01 -41.32 19.29
N TYR A 595 -14.62 -40.45 18.37
CA TYR A 595 -15.53 -39.55 17.68
C TYR A 595 -15.60 -39.85 16.19
N PRO A 596 -16.79 -39.75 15.55
CA PRO A 596 -16.95 -39.93 14.11
C PRO A 596 -15.99 -39.07 13.28
N ILE A 597 -15.39 -39.67 12.25
CA ILE A 597 -14.42 -38.98 11.38
C ILE A 597 -15.01 -37.73 10.70
N ARG A 598 -16.33 -37.70 10.47
CA ARG A 598 -17.06 -36.55 9.92
C ARG A 598 -16.83 -35.27 10.72
N TYR A 599 -16.71 -35.33 12.06
CA TYR A 599 -16.47 -34.14 12.87
C TYR A 599 -15.10 -33.52 12.60
N TYR A 600 -14.08 -34.35 12.33
CA TYR A 600 -12.75 -33.86 12.01
C TYR A 600 -12.70 -33.23 10.62
N ASN A 601 -13.41 -33.83 9.65
CA ASN A 601 -13.50 -33.31 8.29
C ASN A 601 -14.32 -32.02 8.18
N GLU A 602 -15.38 -31.88 8.99
CA GLU A 602 -16.28 -30.72 8.97
C GLU A 602 -15.78 -29.57 9.85
N TYR A 603 -15.06 -29.85 10.94
CA TYR A 603 -14.69 -28.84 11.91
C TYR A 603 -13.30 -28.26 11.63
N PHE A 604 -12.39 -29.01 11.02
CA PHE A 604 -11.03 -28.58 10.73
C PHE A 604 -10.83 -28.37 9.22
N ILE A 605 -10.01 -27.39 8.85
CA ILE A 605 -9.78 -26.97 7.47
C ILE A 605 -8.97 -28.03 6.71
N SER A 606 -8.09 -28.75 7.41
CA SER A 606 -7.26 -29.80 6.82
C SER A 606 -6.86 -30.86 7.85
N TRP A 607 -6.38 -32.00 7.37
CA TRP A 607 -5.85 -33.06 8.23
C TRP A 607 -4.60 -32.61 9.01
N GLY A 608 -3.78 -31.73 8.41
CA GLY A 608 -2.66 -31.10 9.11
C GLY A 608 -3.08 -30.29 10.33
N GLU A 609 -4.26 -29.64 10.29
CA GLU A 609 -4.84 -28.92 11.44
C GLU A 609 -5.33 -29.88 12.53
N VAL A 610 -5.91 -31.02 12.13
CA VAL A 610 -6.33 -32.10 13.06
C VAL A 610 -5.12 -32.60 13.85
N CYS A 611 -4.03 -32.93 13.16
CA CYS A 611 -2.80 -33.45 13.77
C CYS A 611 -1.98 -32.38 14.54
N ALA A 612 -2.26 -31.09 14.36
CA ALA A 612 -1.54 -30.02 15.06
C ALA A 612 -1.72 -30.09 16.59
N ALA A 613 -2.86 -30.61 17.05
CA ALA A 613 -3.15 -30.78 18.48
C ALA A 613 -2.19 -31.73 19.20
N ALA A 614 -1.68 -32.75 18.49
CA ALA A 614 -0.72 -33.70 19.05
C ALA A 614 0.61 -33.05 19.45
N ARG A 615 0.95 -31.91 18.83
CA ARG A 615 2.20 -31.16 19.06
C ARG A 615 2.06 -30.04 20.09
N THR A 616 0.88 -29.83 20.66
CA THR A 616 0.60 -28.69 21.55
C THR A 616 0.70 -29.12 23.02
N THR A 617 1.62 -28.55 23.79
CA THR A 617 1.76 -28.80 25.24
C THR A 617 0.80 -27.89 26.04
N GLY A 618 0.27 -28.40 27.16
CA GLY A 618 -0.57 -27.62 28.09
C GLY A 618 -2.09 -27.66 27.86
N MET A 619 -2.62 -28.49 26.96
CA MET A 619 -4.06 -28.71 26.82
C MET A 619 -4.56 -29.79 27.79
N THR A 620 -5.48 -29.43 28.69
CA THR A 620 -6.19 -30.33 29.63
C THR A 620 -7.70 -30.18 29.48
N GLU A 621 -8.49 -31.19 29.86
CA GLU A 621 -9.97 -31.09 29.88
C GLU A 621 -10.44 -30.09 30.94
N ASP A 622 -9.79 -30.08 32.11
CA ASP A 622 -10.17 -29.23 33.24
C ASP A 622 -9.62 -27.80 33.15
N ARG A 623 -10.46 -26.83 33.54
CA ARG A 623 -9.99 -25.49 33.91
C ARG A 623 -9.34 -25.59 35.29
N PRO A 624 -8.14 -25.02 35.52
CA PRO A 624 -7.60 -24.94 36.88
C PRO A 624 -8.60 -24.16 37.75
N SER A 625 -8.94 -24.73 38.90
CA SER A 625 -9.77 -24.08 39.91
C SER A 625 -9.05 -22.82 40.41
N ALA A 626 -9.79 -21.73 40.60
CA ALA A 626 -9.25 -20.40 40.87
C ALA A 626 -8.56 -20.23 42.24
N ASN A 627 -8.33 -21.30 43.01
CA ASN A 627 -7.98 -21.23 44.43
C ASN A 627 -6.67 -21.95 44.85
N SER A 628 -5.76 -22.29 43.93
CA SER A 628 -4.39 -22.70 44.30
C SER A 628 -3.36 -21.73 43.73
N CYS A 629 -3.46 -20.47 44.15
CA CYS A 629 -2.39 -19.50 43.98
C CYS A 629 -1.55 -19.50 45.25
N GLU A 630 -0.56 -20.39 45.36
CA GLU A 630 0.63 -20.12 46.18
C GLU A 630 1.83 -21.00 45.81
N SER A 631 2.89 -20.30 45.39
CA SER A 631 4.31 -20.65 45.45
C SER A 631 4.90 -21.73 44.51
N SER A 632 5.96 -21.29 43.83
CA SER A 632 6.98 -22.02 43.06
C SER A 632 6.71 -22.24 41.55
N VAL A 633 7.75 -21.92 40.77
CA VAL A 633 7.91 -22.08 39.30
C VAL A 633 7.30 -20.99 38.40
N ALA A 634 7.61 -19.72 38.66
CA ALA A 634 7.47 -18.64 37.66
C ALA A 634 8.76 -17.82 37.41
N VAL A 635 9.92 -18.31 37.87
CA VAL A 635 11.21 -17.63 37.71
C VAL A 635 12.29 -18.64 37.33
N SER A 636 12.32 -19.12 36.08
CA SER A 636 13.54 -19.76 35.53
C SER A 636 13.64 -19.89 34.00
N GLN A 637 12.63 -19.58 33.18
CA GLN A 637 12.75 -19.75 31.71
C GLN A 637 13.14 -18.49 30.91
N LEU A 638 13.83 -17.53 31.54
CA LEU A 638 14.40 -16.37 30.85
C LEU A 638 15.83 -16.08 31.34
N ARG A 639 16.72 -17.07 31.23
CA ARG A 639 18.17 -16.89 31.17
C ARG A 639 18.77 -18.01 30.32
N LEU A 640 19.12 -17.71 29.08
CA LEU A 640 20.26 -18.38 28.47
C LEU A 640 21.43 -17.44 28.68
N GLY A 641 22.21 -17.75 29.71
CA GLY A 641 23.52 -17.19 29.92
C GLY A 641 24.47 -17.74 28.87
N LEU A 642 25.31 -16.84 28.37
CA LEU A 642 26.69 -17.17 28.02
C LEU A 642 27.34 -17.84 29.25
N ASP A 643 28.09 -18.91 29.04
CA ASP A 643 29.42 -19.06 29.64
C ASP A 643 30.23 -20.10 28.84
N GLU A 644 31.50 -19.75 28.68
CA GLU A 644 32.58 -20.46 28.00
C GLU A 644 33.16 -21.61 28.85
N GLN A 645 34.07 -22.34 28.21
CA GLN A 645 35.10 -23.27 28.71
C GLN A 645 34.64 -24.74 28.75
N SER A 646 35.08 -25.57 27.80
CA SER A 646 36.48 -25.92 27.48
C SER A 646 36.83 -25.90 26.00
#